data_AF-A0A5E4ANT6-F1
#
_entry.id   AF-A0A5E4ANT6-F1
#
_cell.length_a   1.000
_cell.length_b   1.000
_cell.length_c   1.000
_cell.angle_alpha   90.00
_cell.angle_beta   90.00
_cell.angle_gamma   90.00
#
_symmetry.space_group_name_H-M   'P 1'
#
loop_
_entity.id
_entity.type
_entity.pdbx_description
1 polymer ?
#
loop_
_entity_poly.entity_id
_entity_poly.type
_entity_poly.pdbx_seq_one_letter_code
_entity_poly.pdbx_strand_id
1 'polypeptide(L)'
;MVVFSIFQGLLGEKYGNIRIPGEVEASEFEMILDAAIEAKMETKLLEEWYCRDENSVPAAYYLRPKSEMLRSNKNAMQPPANAENEKPWQEISDEIKTIFKAAVKLLHEKGKMKHSQAKRYLFSAIEDEFDFALGKQTPAFLKKCVCYIRKIANIERFVKIPEMGKYMDITGAEPRIIRDPEAQEKLIKLRDEFIPTIVASSNLRVYTSVTHCDMKLGYSQEIENHYIEGLGKQFYEDMIDIIQATVQQNFDTETDTLYDEILQHSSLCKTYASFYEYKCEALNIVHKYILPSKTGHINPLIIYGGPCTGKTLLLAEVAKKAYGWLHEDTGPESDPVVVVRFLGMTDMSTDLRTLLLSVCEQLAVNYRCLVQSYPKKIHDLRDLFINLLNESSLQRPLVIIFDSLEQLSENDDARKLWWLPAHLPRFVRIVLSTLPNKHGILQKLRCLIHDDDNYIELIPRDRKMCSQVLKHQLLRVKRKVTSGQQIYVNNAFSKCTLPMFVNLTFREVRHWRSHKDVDESSLCVTVHESIEQLFWSLEKKCGQKLVSRALGYITMAKMGLSEMELEDVLALDNSVMNELNENTRPSNPLRVPYLYIARLKEGLSGYLIERHVKNVTLLVWANRHLQLIAQKLYLQDDSSLREMHTILADYFLGVWSGGRRKAFCLEDPYLNGCLDLDSRSLLEEEKHFLEQASFDRQAPDQPWVFQCNPLEPDIFFVNHRKMSELLYHLTRCGKTDDLLYGIIMNFSWLYTMIKIGQFDKVLSDIELAYNYSQEKELKFLASTLRSIKTKVIAFPGSLSAELQQRLLPVVSSLPKLRHLLLECDKDGPKYCSIVPLHSSMDVTYSPERLPLSSSHLHVTEILPWRLGSWQEWRDLLPRCGDPSRPPFQTEPYQRWTRCKRRLYPFFSFFYHGIGRINITLTDYRFYSHEQGKCFAVERNVRESPWTCSNTRNYYLRILICDITWLIYDVTFSFNGEGYRPSKSCYVVSRGHPRPAKPWAPRPQSSRSRPAPGREVELLEGPNGQSPQQMVTKK
;
A
#
# COMPACT_ATOMS: atom_id res chain seq x y z
N MET A 1 -0.85 2.75 7.55
CA MET A 1 0.09 3.09 6.46
C MET A 1 -0.71 3.83 5.39
N VAL A 2 -0.57 5.15 5.30
CA VAL A 2 -1.11 5.92 4.18
C VAL A 2 -0.24 5.58 2.96
N VAL A 3 -0.85 5.12 1.87
CA VAL A 3 -0.10 4.88 0.62
C VAL A 3 0.29 6.24 0.04
N PHE A 4 1.57 6.60 0.14
CA PHE A 4 2.11 7.83 -0.42
C PHE A 4 2.69 7.55 -1.81
N SER A 5 2.02 8.03 -2.86
CA SER A 5 2.61 8.04 -4.20
C SER A 5 3.64 9.18 -4.29
N ILE A 6 4.92 8.83 -4.25
CA ILE A 6 6.06 9.74 -4.40
C ILE A 6 6.74 9.40 -5.72
N PHE A 7 6.94 10.41 -6.57
CA PHE A 7 7.71 10.24 -7.80
C PHE A 7 9.19 10.56 -7.53
N GLN A 8 10.06 9.69 -8.04
CA GLN A 8 11.52 9.80 -7.90
C GLN A 8 12.13 9.84 -9.29
N GLY A 9 12.78 10.94 -9.63
CA GLY A 9 13.50 11.09 -10.90
C GLY A 9 15.00 10.90 -10.69
N LEU A 10 15.61 9.95 -11.40
CA LEU A 10 17.07 9.80 -11.46
C LEU A 10 17.54 10.18 -12.86
N LEU A 11 18.37 11.22 -12.98
CA LEU A 11 18.90 11.68 -14.27
C LEU A 11 20.42 11.71 -14.27
N GLY A 12 21.04 11.01 -15.24
CA GLY A 12 22.48 10.95 -15.43
C GLY A 12 22.98 11.72 -16.66
N GLU A 13 24.17 11.35 -17.15
CA GLU A 13 24.82 11.94 -18.33
C GLU A 13 24.51 11.23 -19.66
N LYS A 14 23.62 10.24 -19.60
CA LYS A 14 23.14 9.44 -20.74
C LYS A 14 21.68 9.79 -21.01
N TYR A 15 21.39 10.27 -22.21
CA TYR A 15 20.03 10.55 -22.67
C TYR A 15 19.29 9.27 -23.08
N GLY A 16 20.03 8.31 -23.62
CA GLY A 16 19.52 6.99 -24.00
C GLY A 16 18.94 6.93 -25.40
N ASN A 17 18.57 5.71 -25.79
CA ASN A 17 18.12 5.40 -27.14
C ASN A 17 16.63 5.75 -27.36
N ILE A 18 16.29 5.99 -28.63
CA ILE A 18 14.92 6.16 -29.08
C ILE A 18 14.11 4.89 -28.79
N ARG A 19 12.87 5.06 -28.30
CA ARG A 19 11.93 3.95 -28.09
C ARG A 19 11.41 3.43 -29.43
N ILE A 20 11.42 2.11 -29.60
CA ILE A 20 10.72 1.48 -30.74
C ILE A 20 9.21 1.57 -30.47
N PRO A 21 8.43 2.17 -31.38
CA PRO A 21 6.98 2.25 -31.22
C PRO A 21 6.33 0.87 -31.19
N GLY A 22 5.56 0.57 -30.16
CA GLY A 22 4.79 -0.69 -30.12
C GLY A 22 3.63 -0.71 -31.12
N GLU A 23 3.05 0.45 -31.42
CA GLU A 23 1.95 0.63 -32.37
C GLU A 23 2.08 1.99 -33.07
N VAL A 24 1.87 2.02 -34.39
CA VAL A 24 1.97 3.20 -35.26
C VAL A 24 0.71 3.28 -36.12
N GLU A 25 0.08 4.43 -36.25
CA GLU A 25 -1.08 4.60 -37.13
C GLU A 25 -0.72 4.24 -38.58
N ALA A 26 -1.61 3.56 -39.32
CA ALA A 26 -1.31 3.11 -40.67
C ALA A 26 -0.93 4.25 -41.62
N SER A 27 -1.61 5.39 -41.51
CA SER A 27 -1.28 6.59 -42.28
C SER A 27 0.15 7.08 -41.99
N GLU A 28 0.56 7.09 -40.71
CA GLU A 28 1.90 7.50 -40.27
C GLU A 28 2.96 6.47 -40.67
N PHE A 29 2.66 5.18 -40.54
CA PHE A 29 3.58 4.08 -40.86
C PHE A 29 3.86 4.00 -42.37
N GLU A 30 2.83 4.11 -43.21
CA GLU A 30 2.96 4.15 -44.67
C GLU A 30 3.80 5.37 -45.11
N MET A 31 3.58 6.55 -44.51
CA MET A 31 4.43 7.72 -44.76
C MET A 31 5.89 7.51 -44.34
N ILE A 32 6.14 6.82 -43.22
CA ILE A 32 7.48 6.50 -42.74
C ILE A 32 8.19 5.51 -43.68
N LEU A 33 7.47 4.50 -44.18
CA LEU A 33 7.98 3.56 -45.17
C LEU A 33 8.40 4.27 -46.47
N ASP A 34 7.53 5.13 -47.01
CA ASP A 34 7.83 5.90 -48.22
C ASP A 34 9.07 6.79 -48.03
N ALA A 35 9.17 7.46 -46.88
CA ALA A 35 10.32 8.29 -46.53
C ALA A 35 11.61 7.48 -46.33
N ALA A 36 11.51 6.26 -45.79
CA ALA A 36 12.65 5.35 -45.65
C ALA A 36 13.16 4.86 -47.02
N ILE A 37 12.26 4.55 -47.95
CA ILE A 37 12.60 4.21 -49.34
C ILE A 37 13.28 5.39 -50.03
N GLU A 38 12.73 6.60 -49.85
CA GLU A 38 13.33 7.83 -50.39
C GLU A 38 14.73 8.10 -49.82
N ALA A 39 14.93 7.81 -48.53
CA ALA A 39 16.23 7.88 -47.86
C ALA A 39 17.18 6.72 -48.25
N LYS A 40 16.77 5.82 -49.15
CA LYS A 40 17.53 4.63 -49.62
C LYS A 40 17.89 3.64 -48.51
N MET A 41 17.02 3.50 -47.50
CA MET A 41 17.15 2.51 -46.43
C MET A 41 16.46 1.20 -46.81
N GLU A 42 16.89 0.06 -46.26
CA GLU A 42 16.21 -1.22 -46.44
C GLU A 42 14.95 -1.30 -45.54
N THR A 43 13.76 -1.45 -46.14
CA THR A 43 12.47 -1.44 -45.42
C THR A 43 11.92 -2.83 -45.10
N LYS A 44 12.52 -3.90 -45.62
CA LYS A 44 12.04 -5.28 -45.41
C LYS A 44 11.89 -5.62 -43.93
N LEU A 45 12.82 -5.15 -43.11
CA LEU A 45 12.78 -5.35 -41.67
C LEU A 45 11.53 -4.73 -41.04
N LEU A 46 11.12 -3.53 -41.46
CA LEU A 46 9.89 -2.91 -40.97
C LEU A 46 8.65 -3.71 -41.39
N GLU A 47 8.61 -4.16 -42.65
CA GLU A 47 7.49 -4.93 -43.20
C GLU A 47 7.36 -6.33 -42.55
N GLU A 48 8.47 -6.95 -42.19
CA GLU A 48 8.49 -8.24 -41.49
C GLU A 48 8.09 -8.11 -40.01
N TRP A 49 8.52 -7.04 -39.34
CA TRP A 49 8.35 -6.87 -37.89
C TRP A 49 7.04 -6.18 -37.50
N TYR A 50 6.43 -5.42 -38.41
CA TYR A 50 5.15 -4.74 -38.16
C TYR A 50 4.01 -5.39 -38.95
N CYS A 51 2.92 -5.70 -38.24
CA CYS A 51 1.69 -6.21 -38.84
C CYS A 51 0.61 -5.15 -38.85
N ARG A 52 -0.07 -5.01 -40.00
CA ARG A 52 -1.28 -4.18 -40.10
C ARG A 52 -2.43 -4.82 -39.32
N ASP A 53 -3.08 -4.02 -38.49
CA ASP A 53 -4.28 -4.40 -37.75
C ASP A 53 -5.49 -3.54 -38.13
N GLU A 54 -6.36 -4.10 -38.96
CA GLU A 54 -7.63 -3.49 -39.35
C GLU A 54 -8.63 -3.39 -38.19
N ASN A 55 -8.41 -4.09 -37.08
CA ASN A 55 -9.25 -3.96 -35.89
C ASN A 55 -8.92 -2.71 -35.06
N SER A 56 -7.80 -2.02 -35.32
CA SER A 56 -7.52 -0.71 -34.70
C SER A 56 -8.31 0.40 -35.40
N VAL A 57 -8.68 1.46 -34.68
CA VAL A 57 -9.46 2.60 -35.21
C VAL A 57 -8.81 3.94 -34.83
N PRO A 58 -8.09 4.61 -35.75
CA PRO A 58 -7.81 4.21 -37.14
C PRO A 58 -6.92 2.95 -37.23
N ALA A 59 -6.88 2.33 -38.41
CA ALA A 59 -6.03 1.15 -38.65
C ALA A 59 -4.57 1.46 -38.27
N ALA A 60 -3.86 0.48 -37.71
CA ALA A 60 -2.53 0.68 -37.16
C ALA A 60 -1.64 -0.53 -37.40
N TYR A 61 -0.34 -0.30 -37.51
CA TYR A 61 0.69 -1.33 -37.53
C TYR A 61 1.20 -1.55 -36.12
N TYR A 62 1.28 -2.81 -35.68
CA TYR A 62 1.83 -3.16 -34.36
C TYR A 62 3.08 -4.02 -34.49
N LEU A 63 4.01 -3.84 -33.56
CA LEU A 63 5.24 -4.62 -33.48
C LEU A 63 4.93 -6.06 -33.02
N ARG A 64 5.40 -7.05 -33.79
CA ARG A 64 5.20 -8.47 -33.45
C ARG A 64 5.94 -8.86 -32.16
N PRO A 65 5.37 -9.74 -31.31
CA PRO A 65 6.05 -10.23 -30.12
C PRO A 65 7.37 -10.94 -30.44
N LYS A 66 8.41 -10.70 -29.64
CA LYS A 66 9.74 -11.32 -29.82
C LYS A 66 9.69 -12.86 -29.89
N SER A 67 8.79 -13.46 -29.11
CA SER A 67 8.61 -14.92 -29.02
C SER A 67 8.06 -15.57 -30.29
N GLU A 68 7.22 -14.87 -31.05
CA GLU A 68 6.66 -15.35 -32.33
C GLU A 68 7.72 -15.29 -33.44
N MET A 69 8.59 -14.28 -33.39
CA MET A 69 9.61 -14.04 -34.41
C MET A 69 10.86 -14.91 -34.26
N LEU A 70 11.33 -15.13 -33.02
CA LEU A 70 12.48 -16.00 -32.77
C LEU A 70 12.19 -17.49 -33.08
N ARG A 71 10.91 -17.89 -33.12
CA ARG A 71 10.49 -19.24 -33.56
C ARG A 71 10.46 -19.38 -35.08
N SER A 72 10.07 -18.32 -35.81
CA SER A 72 10.01 -18.37 -37.28
C SER A 72 11.40 -18.45 -37.93
N ASN A 73 12.45 -18.00 -37.24
CA ASN A 73 13.83 -18.03 -37.73
C ASN A 73 14.60 -19.32 -37.38
N LYS A 74 14.04 -20.23 -36.58
CA LYS A 74 14.67 -21.52 -36.23
C LYS A 74 13.75 -22.68 -36.62
N ASN A 75 14.09 -23.38 -37.69
CA ASN A 75 13.52 -24.69 -38.00
C ASN A 75 13.80 -25.64 -36.82
N ALA A 76 12.72 -26.22 -36.27
CA ALA A 76 12.60 -27.43 -35.42
C ALA A 76 13.67 -27.75 -34.35
N MET A 77 13.17 -28.01 -33.13
CA MET A 77 13.86 -28.67 -32.00
C MET A 77 15.03 -27.93 -31.36
N GLN A 78 14.75 -26.96 -30.48
CA GLN A 78 15.49 -26.78 -29.21
C GLN A 78 14.75 -25.80 -28.28
N PRO A 79 14.80 -25.99 -26.94
CA PRO A 79 14.15 -25.09 -25.99
C PRO A 79 14.86 -23.72 -25.94
N PRO A 80 14.14 -22.64 -25.56
CA PRO A 80 14.65 -21.28 -25.64
C PRO A 80 15.62 -20.98 -24.48
N ALA A 81 16.92 -20.95 -24.77
CA ALA A 81 17.90 -20.31 -23.90
C ALA A 81 17.94 -18.80 -24.23
N ASN A 82 17.50 -17.95 -23.29
CA ASN A 82 17.35 -16.50 -23.50
C ASN A 82 18.68 -15.77 -23.81
N ALA A 83 19.82 -16.27 -23.31
CA ALA A 83 21.12 -15.58 -23.43
C ALA A 83 21.71 -15.59 -24.86
N GLU A 84 21.38 -16.57 -25.71
CA GLU A 84 21.88 -16.61 -27.10
C GLU A 84 21.03 -15.80 -28.08
N ASN A 85 19.80 -15.40 -27.69
CA ASN A 85 18.87 -14.67 -28.56
C ASN A 85 18.89 -13.13 -28.35
N GLU A 86 19.65 -12.60 -27.39
CA GLU A 86 19.66 -11.15 -27.08
C GLU A 86 20.48 -10.31 -28.06
N LYS A 87 21.64 -10.81 -28.51
CA LYS A 87 22.49 -10.14 -29.51
C LYS A 87 21.78 -9.88 -30.85
N PRO A 88 21.11 -10.87 -31.48
CA PRO A 88 20.39 -10.61 -32.74
C PRO A 88 19.21 -9.64 -32.57
N TRP A 89 18.58 -9.59 -31.39
CA TRP A 89 17.52 -8.60 -31.14
C TRP A 89 18.07 -7.19 -31.00
N GLN A 90 19.21 -6.99 -30.32
CA GLN A 90 19.81 -5.66 -30.18
C GLN A 90 20.16 -5.08 -31.56
N GLU A 91 20.78 -5.87 -32.44
CA GLU A 91 21.13 -5.48 -33.81
C GLU A 91 19.89 -5.06 -34.61
N ILE A 92 18.85 -5.90 -34.62
CA ILE A 92 17.57 -5.63 -35.28
C ILE A 92 16.89 -4.38 -34.71
N SER A 93 16.88 -4.24 -33.39
CA SER A 93 16.30 -3.09 -32.70
C SER A 93 16.98 -1.79 -33.11
N ASP A 94 18.31 -1.78 -33.19
CA ASP A 94 19.08 -0.60 -33.53
C ASP A 94 18.95 -0.23 -35.01
N GLU A 95 18.79 -1.22 -35.89
CA GLU A 95 18.46 -0.99 -37.29
C GLU A 95 17.06 -0.36 -37.44
N ILE A 96 16.03 -0.90 -36.78
CA ILE A 96 14.68 -0.32 -36.77
C ILE A 96 14.71 1.14 -36.30
N LYS A 97 15.40 1.43 -35.19
CA LYS A 97 15.54 2.80 -34.68
C LYS A 97 16.22 3.72 -35.68
N THR A 98 17.24 3.24 -36.38
CA THR A 98 17.97 4.00 -37.39
C THR A 98 17.06 4.37 -38.56
N ILE A 99 16.24 3.41 -39.04
CA ILE A 99 15.26 3.65 -40.10
C ILE A 99 14.23 4.69 -39.67
N PHE A 100 13.60 4.51 -38.49
CA PHE A 100 12.63 5.47 -37.96
C PHE A 100 13.23 6.87 -37.79
N LYS A 101 14.44 6.98 -37.22
CA LYS A 101 15.13 8.26 -37.01
C LYS A 101 15.37 9.00 -38.33
N ALA A 102 15.86 8.29 -39.36
CA ALA A 102 16.15 8.87 -40.67
C ALA A 102 14.86 9.31 -41.39
N ALA A 103 13.85 8.43 -41.45
CA ALA A 103 12.59 8.71 -42.12
C ALA A 103 11.80 9.86 -41.47
N VAL A 104 11.70 9.88 -40.14
CA VAL A 104 10.95 10.92 -39.42
C VAL A 104 11.62 12.29 -39.53
N LYS A 105 12.96 12.36 -39.52
CA LYS A 105 13.68 13.62 -39.75
C LYS A 105 13.39 14.18 -41.14
N LEU A 106 13.47 13.33 -42.18
CA LEU A 106 13.16 13.72 -43.55
C LEU A 106 11.71 14.20 -43.70
N LEU A 107 10.75 13.53 -43.06
CA LEU A 107 9.34 13.95 -43.06
C LEU A 107 9.12 15.27 -42.32
N HIS A 108 9.87 15.52 -41.25
CA HIS A 108 9.78 16.76 -40.49
C HIS A 108 10.35 17.95 -41.28
N GLU A 109 11.52 17.78 -41.91
CA GLU A 109 12.15 18.79 -42.77
C GLU A 109 11.26 19.19 -43.96
N LYS A 110 10.51 18.22 -44.51
CA LYS A 110 9.55 18.46 -45.59
C LYS A 110 8.20 19.03 -45.13
N GLY A 111 8.01 19.25 -43.83
CA GLY A 111 6.76 19.74 -43.25
C GLY A 111 5.56 18.78 -43.38
N LYS A 112 5.79 17.53 -43.80
CA LYS A 112 4.72 16.51 -43.94
C LYS A 112 4.29 15.95 -42.58
N MET A 113 5.18 15.95 -41.59
CA MET A 113 4.89 15.51 -40.23
C MET A 113 5.02 16.68 -39.23
N LYS A 114 3.99 16.88 -38.40
CA LYS A 114 3.99 17.94 -37.38
C LYS A 114 5.06 17.67 -36.34
N HIS A 115 5.62 18.72 -35.74
CA HIS A 115 6.62 18.62 -34.68
C HIS A 115 6.16 17.74 -33.50
N SER A 116 4.88 17.84 -33.10
CA SER A 116 4.31 17.00 -32.03
C SER A 116 4.24 15.50 -32.39
N GLN A 117 4.07 15.16 -33.67
CA GLN A 117 4.06 13.77 -34.15
C GLN A 117 5.49 13.23 -34.23
N ALA A 118 6.41 14.02 -34.80
CA ALA A 118 7.82 13.65 -34.92
C ALA A 118 8.47 13.40 -33.54
N LYS A 119 8.13 14.19 -32.52
CA LYS A 119 8.61 13.98 -31.14
C LYS A 119 8.40 12.56 -30.62
N ARG A 120 7.24 11.95 -30.89
CA ARG A 120 6.89 10.60 -30.43
C ARG A 120 7.83 9.50 -30.94
N TYR A 121 8.53 9.76 -32.03
CA TYR A 121 9.45 8.83 -32.67
C TYR A 121 10.93 9.20 -32.48
N LEU A 122 11.22 10.33 -31.83
CA LEU A 122 12.57 10.88 -31.71
C LEU A 122 13.04 11.08 -30.27
N PHE A 123 12.16 10.89 -29.29
CA PHE A 123 12.44 11.03 -27.86
C PHE A 123 13.00 9.74 -27.26
N SER A 124 13.84 9.90 -26.24
CA SER A 124 14.26 8.76 -25.43
C SER A 124 13.19 8.39 -24.40
N ALA A 125 13.33 7.17 -23.88
CA ALA A 125 12.49 6.67 -22.80
C ALA A 125 12.45 7.62 -21.59
N ILE A 126 13.60 8.21 -21.25
CA ILE A 126 13.77 9.09 -20.10
C ILE A 126 13.04 10.41 -20.31
N GLU A 127 13.16 11.03 -21.51
CA GLU A 127 12.46 12.29 -21.78
C GLU A 127 10.93 12.12 -21.70
N ASP A 128 10.40 11.04 -22.29
CA ASP A 128 8.97 10.73 -22.22
C ASP A 128 8.48 10.52 -20.77
N GLU A 129 9.27 9.83 -19.94
CA GLU A 129 8.92 9.57 -18.54
C GLU A 129 8.93 10.84 -17.69
N PHE A 130 9.92 11.71 -17.87
CA PHE A 130 9.97 12.99 -17.18
C PHE A 130 8.87 13.94 -17.63
N ASP A 131 8.54 13.99 -18.93
CA ASP A 131 7.41 14.80 -19.43
C ASP A 131 6.07 14.30 -18.86
N PHE A 132 5.87 12.97 -18.84
CA PHE A 132 4.68 12.36 -18.25
C PHE A 132 4.58 12.62 -16.74
N ALA A 133 5.68 12.43 -16.01
CA ALA A 133 5.70 12.50 -14.56
C ALA A 133 5.67 13.93 -14.01
N LEU A 134 6.24 14.92 -14.71
CA LEU A 134 6.39 16.30 -14.21
C LEU A 134 5.64 17.34 -15.04
N GLY A 135 5.49 17.14 -16.36
CA GLY A 135 5.09 18.20 -17.29
C GLY A 135 3.66 18.75 -17.14
N LYS A 136 2.71 17.95 -16.64
CA LYS A 136 1.29 18.34 -16.49
C LYS A 136 0.70 18.03 -15.12
N GLN A 137 1.50 18.13 -14.06
CA GLN A 137 1.07 17.80 -12.71
C GLN A 137 0.64 19.01 -11.88
N THR A 138 -0.17 18.76 -10.85
CA THR A 138 -0.58 19.81 -9.90
C THR A 138 0.60 20.21 -8.98
N PRO A 139 0.67 21.47 -8.52
CA PRO A 139 1.69 21.88 -7.57
C PRO A 139 1.70 21.06 -6.27
N ALA A 140 0.54 20.55 -5.85
CA ALA A 140 0.43 19.68 -4.68
C ALA A 140 1.08 18.30 -4.90
N PHE A 141 0.98 17.75 -6.10
CA PHE A 141 1.68 16.51 -6.47
C PHE A 141 3.19 16.75 -6.56
N LEU A 142 3.61 17.85 -7.20
CA LEU A 142 5.03 18.18 -7.39
C LEU A 142 5.79 18.41 -6.07
N LYS A 143 5.11 18.85 -5.00
CA LYS A 143 5.69 18.90 -3.64
C LYS A 143 6.08 17.53 -3.08
N LYS A 144 5.50 16.45 -3.61
CA LYS A 144 5.77 15.06 -3.25
C LYS A 144 6.74 14.39 -4.23
N CYS A 145 7.36 15.15 -5.13
CA CYS A 145 8.32 14.64 -6.10
C CYS A 145 9.74 15.07 -5.71
N VAL A 146 10.71 14.19 -5.99
CA VAL A 146 12.14 14.49 -5.80
C VAL A 146 12.91 14.05 -7.04
N CYS A 147 13.85 14.88 -7.50
CA CYS A 147 14.74 14.55 -8.60
C CYS A 147 16.21 14.64 -8.17
N TYR A 148 16.99 13.60 -8.49
CA TYR A 148 18.42 13.55 -8.29
C TYR A 148 19.13 13.56 -9.65
N ILE A 149 19.94 14.59 -9.87
CA ILE A 149 20.69 14.80 -11.11
C ILE A 149 22.16 14.52 -10.81
N ARG A 150 22.76 13.56 -11.53
CA ARG A 150 24.20 13.30 -11.48
C ARG A 150 24.88 13.89 -12.70
N LYS A 151 25.82 14.80 -12.48
CA LYS A 151 26.73 15.34 -13.50
C LYS A 151 28.13 14.73 -13.34
N ILE A 152 28.75 14.31 -14.44
CA ILE A 152 30.13 13.80 -14.42
C ILE A 152 31.05 14.88 -14.97
N ALA A 153 32.00 15.34 -14.15
CA ALA A 153 32.91 16.42 -14.53
C ALA A 153 33.85 15.98 -15.67
N ASN A 154 34.00 16.84 -16.69
CA ASN A 154 34.87 16.62 -17.85
C ASN A 154 34.62 15.29 -18.59
N ILE A 155 33.37 14.82 -18.64
CA ILE A 155 33.00 13.52 -19.23
C ILE A 155 33.52 13.33 -20.67
N GLU A 156 33.62 14.42 -21.43
CA GLU A 156 34.11 14.45 -22.82
C GLU A 156 35.56 13.95 -22.98
N ARG A 157 36.39 14.05 -21.93
CA ARG A 157 37.78 13.57 -21.97
C ARG A 157 37.90 12.05 -21.95
N PHE A 158 36.83 11.35 -21.57
CA PHE A 158 36.83 9.92 -21.34
C PHE A 158 36.10 9.12 -22.43
N VAL A 159 35.73 9.75 -23.55
CA VAL A 159 35.00 9.11 -24.67
C VAL A 159 35.73 7.90 -25.25
N LYS A 160 37.08 7.87 -25.14
CA LYS A 160 37.90 6.75 -25.63
C LYS A 160 37.95 5.54 -24.67
N ILE A 161 37.40 5.66 -23.46
CA ILE A 161 37.39 4.60 -22.45
C ILE A 161 36.11 3.78 -22.64
N PRO A 162 36.18 2.48 -22.99
CA PRO A 162 35.00 1.65 -23.26
C PRO A 162 34.01 1.59 -22.10
N GLU A 163 34.49 1.55 -20.84
CA GLU A 163 33.62 1.50 -19.66
C GLU A 163 32.71 2.73 -19.53
N MET A 164 33.09 3.86 -20.13
CA MET A 164 32.30 5.10 -20.09
C MET A 164 31.06 5.08 -20.99
N GLY A 165 30.94 4.13 -21.91
CA GLY A 165 29.73 3.95 -22.74
C GLY A 165 28.47 3.61 -21.93
N LYS A 166 28.63 3.20 -20.67
CA LYS A 166 27.53 3.04 -19.71
C LYS A 166 26.92 4.39 -19.29
N TYR A 167 27.71 5.46 -19.31
CA TYR A 167 27.36 6.76 -18.74
C TYR A 167 27.13 7.86 -19.78
N MET A 168 27.46 7.61 -21.05
CA MET A 168 27.29 8.57 -22.13
C MET A 168 26.86 7.90 -23.43
N ASP A 169 26.14 8.65 -24.27
CA ASP A 169 25.77 8.20 -25.62
C ASP A 169 26.94 8.46 -26.57
N ILE A 170 27.37 7.42 -27.27
CA ILE A 170 28.58 7.40 -28.09
C ILE A 170 28.19 7.07 -29.54
N THR A 171 28.81 7.73 -30.51
CA THR A 171 28.64 7.49 -31.95
C THR A 171 29.98 7.35 -32.67
N GLY A 172 29.99 6.54 -33.72
CA GLY A 172 31.18 6.27 -34.56
C GLY A 172 31.83 4.91 -34.27
N ALA A 173 32.62 4.43 -35.24
CA ALA A 173 33.45 3.24 -35.12
C ALA A 173 34.91 3.64 -34.82
N GLU A 174 35.69 2.74 -34.23
CA GLU A 174 37.13 2.96 -34.02
C GLU A 174 37.82 3.35 -35.34
N PRO A 175 38.69 4.38 -35.36
CA PRO A 175 39.30 5.10 -34.23
C PRO A 175 38.64 6.45 -33.87
N ARG A 176 37.51 6.83 -34.48
CA ARG A 176 36.84 8.13 -34.30
C ARG A 176 35.54 8.00 -33.51
N ILE A 177 35.69 7.62 -32.25
CA ILE A 177 34.60 7.56 -31.27
C ILE A 177 34.35 8.97 -30.72
N ILE A 178 33.13 9.49 -30.88
CA ILE A 178 32.71 10.81 -30.36
C ILE A 178 31.42 10.68 -29.53
N ARG A 179 31.17 11.65 -28.63
CA ARG A 179 29.88 11.75 -27.93
C ARG A 179 28.81 12.17 -28.94
N ASP A 180 27.62 11.56 -28.89
CA ASP A 180 26.51 11.94 -29.78
C ASP A 180 26.07 13.39 -29.49
N PRO A 181 26.25 14.33 -30.45
CA PRO A 181 25.92 15.73 -30.24
C PRO A 181 24.40 15.97 -30.13
N GLU A 182 23.58 15.17 -30.81
CA GLU A 182 22.11 15.31 -30.77
C GLU A 182 21.56 14.84 -29.42
N ALA A 183 22.05 13.70 -28.93
CA ALA A 183 21.69 13.19 -27.61
C ALA A 183 22.14 14.16 -26.50
N GLN A 184 23.33 14.76 -26.65
CA GLN A 184 23.84 15.77 -25.72
C GLN A 184 22.95 17.03 -25.70
N GLU A 185 22.54 17.55 -26.85
CA GLU A 185 21.66 18.72 -26.93
C GLU A 185 20.30 18.45 -26.25
N LYS A 186 19.69 17.29 -26.53
CA LYS A 186 18.41 16.90 -25.90
C LYS A 186 18.54 16.70 -24.40
N LEU A 187 19.66 16.12 -23.93
CA LEU A 187 19.94 16.00 -22.50
C LEU A 187 20.04 17.37 -21.82
N ILE A 188 20.72 18.32 -22.45
CA ILE A 188 20.85 19.69 -21.93
C ILE A 188 19.48 20.35 -21.83
N LYS A 189 18.63 20.24 -22.87
CA LYS A 189 17.25 20.74 -22.85
C LYS A 189 16.43 20.12 -21.72
N LEU A 190 16.50 18.80 -21.54
CA LEU A 190 15.77 18.11 -20.47
C LEU A 190 16.26 18.53 -19.07
N ARG A 191 17.58 18.53 -18.86
CA ARG A 191 18.22 18.74 -17.56
C ARG A 191 18.28 20.19 -17.13
N ASP A 192 18.66 21.08 -18.05
CA ASP A 192 19.02 22.47 -17.75
C ASP A 192 17.94 23.48 -18.20
N GLU A 193 16.92 23.08 -18.97
CA GLU A 193 15.77 23.93 -19.32
C GLU A 193 14.45 23.41 -18.72
N PHE A 194 14.07 22.16 -19.00
CA PHE A 194 12.78 21.59 -18.59
C PHE A 194 12.66 21.46 -17.05
N ILE A 195 13.58 20.75 -16.40
CA ILE A 195 13.53 20.57 -14.93
C ILE A 195 13.54 21.92 -14.20
N PRO A 196 14.45 22.87 -14.50
CA PRO A 196 14.44 24.18 -13.85
C PRO A 196 13.15 24.98 -14.06
N THR A 197 12.49 24.84 -15.21
CA THR A 197 11.19 25.47 -15.47
C THR A 197 10.10 24.92 -14.54
N ILE A 198 10.11 23.61 -14.27
CA ILE A 198 9.20 23.00 -13.30
C ILE A 198 9.54 23.43 -11.87
N VAL A 199 10.82 23.50 -11.49
CA VAL A 199 11.26 23.99 -10.18
C VAL A 199 10.86 25.45 -9.94
N ALA A 200 10.91 26.29 -10.97
CA ALA A 200 10.50 27.70 -10.86
C ALA A 200 8.97 27.85 -10.67
N SER A 201 8.18 26.93 -11.20
CA SER A 201 6.71 26.97 -11.16
C SER A 201 6.09 26.14 -10.03
N SER A 202 6.86 25.22 -9.44
CA SER A 202 6.42 24.30 -8.40
C SER A 202 7.60 23.99 -7.48
N ASN A 203 7.41 23.95 -6.16
CA ASN A 203 8.46 23.68 -5.17
C ASN A 203 8.97 22.21 -5.23
N LEU A 204 9.34 21.74 -6.41
CA LEU A 204 9.95 20.45 -6.70
C LEU A 204 11.35 20.42 -6.08
N ARG A 205 11.65 19.35 -5.34
CA ARG A 205 12.99 19.15 -4.75
C ARG A 205 13.92 18.60 -5.81
N VAL A 206 15.01 19.32 -6.11
CA VAL A 206 16.01 18.89 -7.08
C VAL A 206 17.41 19.01 -6.49
N TYR A 207 18.15 17.91 -6.52
CA TYR A 207 19.53 17.85 -6.06
C TYR A 207 20.45 17.55 -7.23
N THR A 208 21.50 18.35 -7.41
CA THR A 208 22.52 18.12 -8.43
C THR A 208 23.85 17.77 -7.78
N SER A 209 24.34 16.56 -8.05
CA SER A 209 25.65 16.09 -7.56
C SER A 209 26.63 16.01 -8.71
N VAL A 210 27.87 16.49 -8.49
CA VAL A 210 28.95 16.41 -9.47
C VAL A 210 29.97 15.38 -9.01
N THR A 211 30.22 14.36 -9.83
CA THR A 211 31.22 13.32 -9.58
C THR A 211 32.43 13.51 -10.49
N HIS A 212 33.64 13.27 -9.96
CA HIS A 212 34.89 13.38 -10.70
C HIS A 212 35.45 11.99 -11.02
N CYS A 213 35.77 11.72 -12.29
CA CYS A 213 36.39 10.47 -12.71
C CYS A 213 37.89 10.42 -12.40
N ASP A 214 38.43 9.21 -12.30
CA ASP A 214 39.87 8.97 -12.38
C ASP A 214 40.38 9.26 -13.80
N MET A 215 41.54 9.91 -13.90
CA MET A 215 42.08 10.39 -15.17
C MET A 215 42.56 9.27 -16.11
N LYS A 216 42.82 8.05 -15.59
CA LYS A 216 43.30 6.88 -16.32
C LYS A 216 42.25 5.77 -16.45
N LEU A 217 41.48 5.55 -15.39
CA LEU A 217 40.53 4.43 -15.30
C LEU A 217 39.08 4.85 -15.58
N GLY A 218 38.81 6.15 -15.77
CA GLY A 218 37.45 6.65 -15.94
C GLY A 218 36.66 6.57 -14.63
N TYR A 219 35.42 6.06 -14.69
CA TYR A 219 34.54 5.97 -13.53
C TYR A 219 34.82 4.69 -12.73
N SER A 220 35.51 4.79 -11.59
CA SER A 220 35.85 3.64 -10.75
C SER A 220 34.69 3.18 -9.89
N GLN A 221 34.70 1.90 -9.49
CA GLN A 221 33.72 1.32 -8.57
C GLN A 221 33.67 2.06 -7.22
N GLU A 222 34.79 2.61 -6.77
CA GLU A 222 34.87 3.34 -5.50
C GLU A 222 34.11 4.68 -5.56
N ILE A 223 34.24 5.42 -6.67
CA ILE A 223 33.51 6.67 -6.90
C ILE A 223 32.01 6.37 -7.05
N GLU A 224 31.68 5.29 -7.76
CA GLU A 224 30.31 4.81 -7.90
C GLU A 224 29.71 4.50 -6.52
N ASN A 225 30.35 3.65 -5.73
CA ASN A 225 29.88 3.30 -4.40
C ASN A 225 29.73 4.52 -3.50
N HIS A 226 30.69 5.45 -3.52
CA HIS A 226 30.60 6.68 -2.71
C HIS A 226 29.41 7.56 -3.11
N TYR A 227 29.14 7.71 -4.41
CA TYR A 227 27.96 8.43 -4.90
C TYR A 227 26.67 7.73 -4.46
N ILE A 228 26.61 6.40 -4.60
CA ILE A 228 25.44 5.59 -4.22
C ILE A 228 25.16 5.70 -2.72
N GLU A 229 26.18 5.62 -1.87
CA GLU A 229 26.05 5.80 -0.42
C GLU A 229 25.52 7.20 -0.06
N GLY A 230 26.05 8.24 -0.72
CA GLY A 230 25.61 9.62 -0.52
C GLY A 230 24.17 9.86 -0.99
N LEU A 231 23.83 9.39 -2.19
CA LEU A 231 22.49 9.43 -2.76
C LEU A 231 21.51 8.68 -1.85
N GLY A 232 21.90 7.52 -1.36
CA GLY A 232 21.09 6.69 -0.48
C GLY A 232 20.74 7.36 0.84
N LYS A 233 21.73 8.00 1.46
CA LYS A 233 21.51 8.78 2.69
C LYS A 233 20.59 9.98 2.44
N GLN A 234 20.85 10.73 1.37
CA GLN A 234 20.04 11.89 1.00
C GLN A 234 18.58 11.48 0.72
N PHE A 235 18.40 10.40 -0.05
CA PHE A 235 17.10 9.82 -0.35
C PHE A 235 16.34 9.45 0.93
N TYR A 236 17.00 8.79 1.87
CA TYR A 236 16.39 8.43 3.15
C TYR A 236 15.90 9.65 3.93
N GLU A 237 16.72 10.70 4.03
CA GLU A 237 16.36 11.95 4.72
C GLU A 237 15.19 12.66 4.01
N ASP A 238 15.23 12.76 2.67
CA ASP A 238 14.16 13.36 1.88
C ASP A 238 12.82 12.63 2.04
N MET A 239 12.85 11.30 2.00
CA MET A 239 11.66 10.47 2.16
C MET A 239 11.05 10.62 3.54
N ILE A 240 11.87 10.66 4.60
CA ILE A 240 11.38 10.94 5.96
C ILE A 240 10.71 12.30 6.02
N ASP A 241 11.35 13.34 5.48
CA ASP A 241 10.81 14.70 5.52
C ASP A 241 9.48 14.81 4.75
N ILE A 242 9.36 14.18 3.59
CA ILE A 242 8.11 14.16 2.80
C ILE A 242 7.01 13.40 3.55
N ILE A 243 7.34 12.23 4.10
CA ILE A 243 6.38 11.41 4.86
C ILE A 243 5.91 12.17 6.10
N GLN A 244 6.82 12.71 6.90
CA GLN A 244 6.47 13.46 8.12
C GLN A 244 5.61 14.69 7.82
N ALA A 245 5.97 15.48 6.80
CA ALA A 245 5.18 16.64 6.39
C ALA A 245 3.76 16.25 5.93
N THR A 246 3.61 15.07 5.30
CA THR A 246 2.30 14.60 4.84
C THR A 246 1.48 13.95 5.96
N VAL A 247 2.12 13.23 6.89
CA VAL A 247 1.47 12.58 8.03
C VAL A 247 0.88 13.62 8.99
N GLN A 248 1.62 14.71 9.29
CA GLN A 248 1.13 15.77 10.16
C GLN A 248 -0.15 16.44 9.64
N GLN A 249 -0.35 16.50 8.32
CA GLN A 249 -1.56 17.06 7.71
C GLN A 249 -2.78 16.14 7.81
N ASN A 250 -2.60 14.84 8.02
CA ASN A 250 -3.68 13.85 8.00
C ASN A 250 -4.14 13.38 9.40
N PHE A 251 -3.41 13.75 10.47
CA PHE A 251 -3.66 13.29 11.84
C PHE A 251 -5.06 13.63 12.35
N ASP A 252 -5.62 14.79 11.97
CA ASP A 252 -6.93 15.26 12.44
C ASP A 252 -8.11 14.42 11.88
N THR A 253 -7.88 13.68 10.80
CA THR A 253 -8.91 12.87 10.09
C THR A 253 -8.95 11.40 10.50
N GLU A 254 -7.96 10.87 11.22
CA GLU A 254 -7.82 9.42 11.46
C GLU A 254 -8.73 8.85 12.57
N THR A 255 -9.32 9.69 13.40
CA THR A 255 -9.97 9.22 14.64
C THR A 255 -11.47 8.93 14.50
N ASP A 256 -12.14 9.41 13.45
CA ASP A 256 -13.57 9.23 13.29
C ASP A 256 -13.92 7.97 12.47
N THR A 257 -14.43 6.95 13.16
CA THR A 257 -14.87 5.68 12.54
C THR A 257 -16.01 5.88 11.55
N LEU A 258 -16.87 6.87 11.78
CA LEU A 258 -17.98 7.18 10.87
C LEU A 258 -17.45 7.77 9.56
N TYR A 259 -16.47 8.68 9.66
CA TYR A 259 -15.84 9.29 8.49
C TYR A 259 -15.17 8.23 7.59
N ASP A 260 -14.41 7.29 8.17
CA ASP A 260 -13.82 6.17 7.44
C ASP A 260 -14.91 5.33 6.75
N GLU A 261 -15.97 4.95 7.46
CA GLU A 261 -17.08 4.17 6.89
C GLU A 261 -17.74 4.89 5.69
N ILE A 262 -18.03 6.19 5.81
CA ILE A 262 -18.63 6.99 4.73
C ILE A 262 -17.68 7.08 3.52
N LEU A 263 -16.39 7.32 3.77
CA LEU A 263 -15.38 7.45 2.73
C LEU A 263 -15.21 6.13 1.95
N GLN A 264 -15.29 4.99 2.62
CA GLN A 264 -15.25 3.67 1.99
C GLN A 264 -16.41 3.45 1.02
N HIS A 265 -17.66 3.68 1.47
CA HIS A 265 -18.83 3.53 0.61
C HIS A 265 -18.86 4.55 -0.53
N SER A 266 -18.42 5.79 -0.29
CA SER A 266 -18.31 6.82 -1.32
C SER A 266 -17.27 6.47 -2.40
N SER A 267 -16.11 5.96 -1.99
CA SER A 267 -15.07 5.48 -2.91
C SER A 267 -15.57 4.31 -3.77
N LEU A 268 -16.22 3.32 -3.14
CA LEU A 268 -16.84 2.20 -3.85
C LEU A 268 -17.92 2.68 -4.84
N CYS A 269 -18.76 3.64 -4.43
CA CYS A 269 -19.77 4.24 -5.30
C CYS A 269 -19.13 4.88 -6.53
N LYS A 270 -18.06 5.66 -6.37
CA LYS A 270 -17.32 6.27 -7.48
C LYS A 270 -16.77 5.20 -8.44
N THR A 271 -16.19 4.13 -7.90
CA THR A 271 -15.64 3.02 -8.68
C THR A 271 -16.72 2.27 -9.46
N TYR A 272 -17.80 1.83 -8.79
CA TYR A 272 -18.88 1.09 -9.46
C TYR A 272 -19.65 1.93 -10.48
N ALA A 273 -19.86 3.23 -10.19
CA ALA A 273 -20.47 4.14 -11.16
C ALA A 273 -19.60 4.33 -12.41
N SER A 274 -18.28 4.22 -12.30
CA SER A 274 -17.37 4.28 -13.46
C SER A 274 -17.52 3.09 -14.41
N PHE A 275 -17.98 1.93 -13.90
CA PHE A 275 -18.25 0.72 -14.68
C PHE A 275 -19.68 0.69 -15.25
N TYR A 276 -20.52 1.67 -14.94
CA TYR A 276 -21.86 1.77 -15.49
C TYR A 276 -21.83 2.41 -16.89
N GLU A 277 -21.85 1.57 -17.92
CA GLU A 277 -21.65 2.02 -19.31
C GLU A 277 -22.91 1.90 -20.20
N TYR A 278 -24.07 1.62 -19.63
CA TYR A 278 -25.29 1.36 -20.39
C TYR A 278 -26.48 2.08 -19.77
N LYS A 279 -27.44 2.52 -20.59
CA LYS A 279 -28.70 3.07 -20.10
C LYS A 279 -29.73 1.96 -20.00
N CYS A 280 -30.38 1.82 -18.85
CA CYS A 280 -31.54 0.94 -18.67
C CYS A 280 -32.77 1.75 -18.31
N GLU A 281 -33.95 1.23 -18.65
CA GLU A 281 -35.24 1.85 -18.30
C GLU A 281 -35.42 1.97 -16.78
N ALA A 282 -34.89 1.00 -16.02
CA ALA A 282 -34.87 1.04 -14.56
C ALA A 282 -34.26 2.33 -14.00
N LEU A 283 -33.25 2.92 -14.65
CA LEU A 283 -32.67 4.20 -14.21
C LEU A 283 -33.71 5.33 -14.28
N ASN A 284 -34.54 5.36 -15.32
CA ASN A 284 -35.59 6.37 -15.48
C ASN A 284 -36.71 6.18 -14.46
N ILE A 285 -37.05 4.93 -14.14
CA ILE A 285 -38.06 4.60 -13.12
C ILE A 285 -37.55 5.06 -11.75
N VAL A 286 -36.31 4.74 -11.40
CA VAL A 286 -35.68 5.16 -10.13
C VAL A 286 -35.58 6.69 -10.06
N HIS A 287 -35.21 7.36 -11.16
CA HIS A 287 -35.20 8.81 -11.23
C HIS A 287 -36.58 9.40 -10.91
N LYS A 288 -37.65 8.90 -11.55
CA LYS A 288 -39.03 9.33 -11.29
C LYS A 288 -39.45 9.08 -9.83
N TYR A 289 -39.04 7.97 -9.24
CA TYR A 289 -39.32 7.65 -7.83
C TYR A 289 -38.60 8.58 -6.85
N ILE A 290 -37.35 8.95 -7.13
CA ILE A 290 -36.56 9.83 -6.25
C ILE A 290 -37.17 11.23 -6.18
N LEU A 291 -37.74 11.71 -7.28
CA LEU A 291 -38.36 13.03 -7.31
C LEU A 291 -39.56 13.13 -6.35
N PRO A 292 -39.82 14.32 -5.76
CA PRO A 292 -40.95 14.52 -4.85
C PRO A 292 -42.30 14.29 -5.55
N SER A 293 -43.03 13.23 -5.17
CA SER A 293 -44.43 13.07 -5.58
C SER A 293 -45.36 13.87 -4.66
N LYS A 294 -46.42 14.46 -5.23
CA LYS A 294 -47.36 15.31 -4.49
C LYS A 294 -48.48 14.53 -3.77
N THR A 295 -48.69 13.25 -4.06
CA THR A 295 -49.82 12.45 -3.57
C THR A 295 -49.45 10.99 -3.32
N GLY A 296 -49.91 10.41 -2.19
CA GLY A 296 -49.81 8.98 -1.87
C GLY A 296 -48.92 8.64 -0.66
N HIS A 297 -49.05 7.42 -0.17
CA HIS A 297 -48.07 6.83 0.75
C HIS A 297 -46.78 6.50 -0.02
N ILE A 298 -45.63 6.77 0.58
CA ILE A 298 -44.34 6.45 -0.03
C ILE A 298 -43.81 5.17 0.61
N ASN A 299 -43.52 4.17 -0.21
CA ASN A 299 -42.91 2.92 0.21
C ASN A 299 -41.48 2.81 -0.37
N PRO A 300 -40.57 2.04 0.26
CA PRO A 300 -39.27 1.74 -0.32
C PRO A 300 -39.37 1.15 -1.74
N LEU A 301 -38.40 1.46 -2.61
CA LEU A 301 -38.29 0.89 -3.96
C LEU A 301 -37.32 -0.29 -3.95
N ILE A 302 -37.72 -1.42 -4.51
CA ILE A 302 -36.97 -2.69 -4.47
C ILE A 302 -36.51 -3.05 -5.88
N ILE A 303 -35.20 -3.11 -6.05
CA ILE A 303 -34.56 -3.59 -7.28
C ILE A 303 -34.10 -5.02 -7.06
N TYR A 304 -34.64 -5.96 -7.82
CA TYR A 304 -34.25 -7.37 -7.72
C TYR A 304 -33.87 -7.93 -9.08
N GLY A 305 -33.14 -9.04 -9.07
CA GLY A 305 -32.73 -9.72 -10.30
C GLY A 305 -31.63 -10.73 -10.03
N GLY A 306 -31.37 -11.60 -11.01
CA GLY A 306 -30.35 -12.64 -10.90
C GLY A 306 -28.94 -12.11 -10.58
N PRO A 307 -28.00 -13.00 -10.25
CA PRO A 307 -26.60 -12.62 -10.08
C PRO A 307 -26.05 -11.97 -11.37
N CYS A 308 -25.13 -11.02 -11.23
CA CYS A 308 -24.46 -10.38 -12.36
C CYS A 308 -25.36 -9.59 -13.34
N THR A 309 -26.61 -9.28 -12.98
CA THR A 309 -27.52 -8.42 -13.79
C THR A 309 -27.21 -6.93 -13.70
N GLY A 310 -26.27 -6.51 -12.83
CA GLY A 310 -25.81 -5.13 -12.73
C GLY A 310 -26.53 -4.25 -11.70
N LYS A 311 -27.21 -4.84 -10.70
CA LYS A 311 -27.88 -4.12 -9.59
C LYS A 311 -26.96 -3.11 -8.89
N THR A 312 -25.80 -3.54 -8.42
CA THR A 312 -24.82 -2.68 -7.73
C THR A 312 -24.33 -1.54 -8.61
N LEU A 313 -24.11 -1.79 -9.91
CA LEU A 313 -23.69 -0.75 -10.86
C LEU A 313 -24.79 0.29 -11.08
N LEU A 314 -26.06 -0.16 -11.17
CA LEU A 314 -27.22 0.73 -11.27
C LEU A 314 -27.35 1.61 -10.03
N LEU A 315 -27.29 1.01 -8.83
CA LEU A 315 -27.41 1.76 -7.58
C LEU A 315 -26.27 2.75 -7.36
N ALA A 316 -25.05 2.41 -7.77
CA ALA A 316 -23.93 3.34 -7.73
C ALA A 316 -24.14 4.55 -8.67
N GLU A 317 -24.65 4.31 -9.87
CA GLU A 317 -24.99 5.39 -10.80
C GLU A 317 -26.17 6.26 -10.29
N VAL A 318 -27.17 5.63 -9.66
CA VAL A 318 -28.27 6.34 -8.99
C VAL A 318 -27.74 7.22 -7.87
N ALA A 319 -26.89 6.69 -6.99
CA ALA A 319 -26.30 7.45 -5.88
C ALA A 319 -25.50 8.66 -6.39
N LYS A 320 -24.73 8.49 -7.47
CA LYS A 320 -23.97 9.56 -8.11
C LYS A 320 -24.85 10.67 -8.68
N LYS A 321 -26.04 10.34 -9.21
CA LYS A 321 -26.95 11.30 -9.87
C LYS A 321 -28.04 11.86 -8.95
N ALA A 322 -28.40 11.17 -7.88
CA ALA A 322 -29.53 11.50 -7.02
C ALA A 322 -29.45 12.92 -6.45
N TYR A 323 -28.25 13.38 -6.06
CA TYR A 323 -28.05 14.75 -5.59
C TYR A 323 -28.42 15.77 -6.68
N GLY A 324 -27.91 15.58 -7.90
CA GLY A 324 -28.20 16.46 -9.05
C GLY A 324 -29.68 16.46 -9.41
N TRP A 325 -30.32 15.29 -9.45
CA TRP A 325 -31.75 15.17 -9.75
C TRP A 325 -32.63 15.95 -8.77
N LEU A 326 -32.35 15.85 -7.46
CA LEU A 326 -33.10 16.57 -6.44
C LEU A 326 -32.81 18.08 -6.46
N HIS A 327 -31.56 18.45 -6.72
CA HIS A 327 -31.16 19.85 -6.78
C HIS A 327 -31.77 20.58 -7.98
N GLU A 328 -31.84 19.92 -9.14
CA GLU A 328 -32.48 20.45 -10.35
C GLU A 328 -33.99 20.65 -10.18
N ASP A 329 -34.69 19.73 -9.50
CA ASP A 329 -36.15 19.79 -9.31
C ASP A 329 -36.56 20.80 -8.22
N THR A 330 -35.85 20.82 -7.10
CA THR A 330 -36.26 21.60 -5.90
C THR A 330 -35.69 23.02 -5.90
N GLY A 331 -34.67 23.29 -6.72
CA GLY A 331 -34.06 24.60 -6.90
C GLY A 331 -32.74 24.82 -6.15
N PRO A 332 -32.11 26.00 -6.30
CA PRO A 332 -30.77 26.28 -5.79
C PRO A 332 -30.66 26.31 -4.25
N GLU A 333 -31.77 26.48 -3.54
CA GLU A 333 -31.85 26.54 -2.07
C GLU A 333 -31.94 25.15 -1.42
N SER A 334 -32.05 24.08 -2.21
CA SER A 334 -32.12 22.71 -1.67
C SER A 334 -30.72 22.14 -1.45
N ASP A 335 -30.53 21.45 -0.32
CA ASP A 335 -29.33 20.67 0.01
C ASP A 335 -29.71 19.20 0.28
N PRO A 336 -29.86 18.37 -0.78
CA PRO A 336 -30.21 16.97 -0.65
C PRO A 336 -29.18 16.13 0.10
N VAL A 337 -29.65 15.20 0.93
CA VAL A 337 -28.79 14.26 1.66
C VAL A 337 -28.88 12.88 1.01
N VAL A 338 -27.77 12.35 0.53
CA VAL A 338 -27.68 11.00 -0.06
C VAL A 338 -26.79 10.11 0.81
N VAL A 339 -27.37 9.02 1.33
CA VAL A 339 -26.67 8.02 2.14
C VAL A 339 -26.64 6.70 1.38
N VAL A 340 -25.44 6.16 1.15
CA VAL A 340 -25.23 4.88 0.46
C VAL A 340 -24.50 3.88 1.36
N ARG A 341 -24.94 2.63 1.34
CA ARG A 341 -24.29 1.49 2.01
C ARG A 341 -24.30 0.26 1.11
N PHE A 342 -23.12 -0.21 0.73
CA PHE A 342 -22.93 -1.51 0.06
C PHE A 342 -22.77 -2.59 1.12
N LEU A 343 -23.82 -3.38 1.34
CA LEU A 343 -23.86 -4.32 2.46
C LEU A 343 -22.91 -5.49 2.25
N GLY A 344 -22.26 -5.91 3.33
CA GLY A 344 -21.24 -6.95 3.30
C GLY A 344 -19.83 -6.50 2.88
N MET A 345 -19.63 -5.22 2.56
CA MET A 345 -18.32 -4.71 2.13
C MET A 345 -17.44 -4.31 3.32
N THR A 346 -18.01 -3.72 4.37
CA THR A 346 -17.31 -3.29 5.59
C THR A 346 -17.80 -4.10 6.79
N ASP A 347 -17.00 -4.23 7.84
CA ASP A 347 -17.43 -4.90 9.08
C ASP A 347 -18.72 -4.23 9.63
N MET A 348 -18.81 -2.90 9.55
CA MET A 348 -19.97 -2.11 9.99
C MET A 348 -21.23 -2.31 9.13
N SER A 349 -21.08 -2.77 7.87
CA SER A 349 -22.21 -3.01 6.95
C SER A 349 -22.59 -4.49 6.81
N THR A 350 -21.97 -5.38 7.58
CA THR A 350 -22.33 -6.81 7.66
C THR A 350 -23.36 -7.11 8.75
N ASP A 351 -23.28 -6.40 9.88
CA ASP A 351 -24.13 -6.60 11.04
C ASP A 351 -25.18 -5.47 11.15
N LEU A 352 -26.42 -5.82 11.50
CA LEU A 352 -27.52 -4.87 11.50
C LEU A 352 -27.32 -3.73 12.52
N ARG A 353 -26.78 -4.06 13.70
CA ARG A 353 -26.60 -3.08 14.77
C ARG A 353 -25.60 -2.00 14.38
N THR A 354 -24.44 -2.41 13.86
CA THR A 354 -23.40 -1.49 13.41
C THR A 354 -23.84 -0.71 12.17
N LEU A 355 -24.60 -1.33 11.27
CA LEU A 355 -25.17 -0.65 10.11
C LEU A 355 -26.11 0.48 10.54
N LEU A 356 -27.11 0.16 11.37
CA LEU A 356 -28.09 1.15 11.85
C LEU A 356 -27.40 2.25 12.66
N LEU A 357 -26.43 1.90 13.49
CA LEU A 357 -25.65 2.87 14.25
C LEU A 357 -24.94 3.87 13.31
N SER A 358 -24.19 3.37 12.33
CA SER A 358 -23.47 4.22 11.38
C SER A 358 -24.41 5.10 10.54
N VAL A 359 -25.60 4.61 10.20
CA VAL A 359 -26.59 5.38 9.44
C VAL A 359 -27.23 6.43 10.34
N CYS A 360 -27.61 6.09 11.57
CA CYS A 360 -28.16 7.06 12.53
C CYS A 360 -27.16 8.16 12.85
N GLU A 361 -25.89 7.82 13.06
CA GLU A 361 -24.81 8.79 13.28
C GLU A 361 -24.65 9.73 12.09
N GLN A 362 -24.60 9.18 10.87
CA GLN A 362 -24.52 10.00 9.65
C GLN A 362 -25.73 10.92 9.50
N LEU A 363 -26.94 10.42 9.75
CA LEU A 363 -28.17 11.23 9.68
C LEU A 363 -28.18 12.34 10.73
N ALA A 364 -27.83 12.03 11.98
CA ALA A 364 -27.76 13.01 13.06
C ALA A 364 -26.77 14.14 12.74
N VAL A 365 -25.59 13.81 12.20
CA VAL A 365 -24.60 14.81 11.74
C VAL A 365 -25.17 15.64 10.59
N ASN A 366 -25.72 14.99 9.57
CA ASN A 366 -26.25 15.68 8.38
C ASN A 366 -27.39 16.65 8.74
N TYR A 367 -28.32 16.24 9.61
CA TYR A 367 -29.46 17.06 10.04
C TYR A 367 -29.18 17.93 11.28
N ARG A 368 -27.96 17.89 11.83
CA ARG A 368 -27.54 18.64 13.03
C ARG A 368 -28.37 18.32 14.27
N CYS A 369 -28.79 17.06 14.41
CA CYS A 369 -29.53 16.58 15.57
C CYS A 369 -28.57 16.30 16.74
N LEU A 370 -28.90 16.79 17.93
CA LEU A 370 -28.13 16.52 19.15
C LEU A 370 -28.57 15.18 19.78
N VAL A 371 -27.85 14.11 19.45
CA VAL A 371 -28.05 12.79 20.07
C VAL A 371 -27.11 12.66 21.27
N GLN A 372 -27.64 12.72 22.50
CA GLN A 372 -26.83 12.67 23.73
C GLN A 372 -26.14 11.31 23.94
N SER A 373 -26.81 10.22 23.57
CA SER A 373 -26.22 8.87 23.62
C SER A 373 -26.94 7.93 22.66
N TYR A 374 -26.19 7.09 21.95
CA TYR A 374 -26.76 6.10 21.05
C TYR A 374 -27.25 4.86 21.83
N PRO A 375 -28.45 4.35 21.56
CA PRO A 375 -29.01 3.22 22.27
C PRO A 375 -28.17 1.94 22.13
N LYS A 376 -28.07 1.18 23.23
CA LYS A 376 -27.39 -0.12 23.23
C LYS A 376 -28.28 -1.29 22.82
N LYS A 377 -29.60 -1.14 22.78
CA LYS A 377 -30.52 -2.19 22.33
C LYS A 377 -30.91 -1.93 20.87
N ILE A 378 -31.04 -3.01 20.10
CA ILE A 378 -31.28 -2.91 18.67
C ILE A 378 -32.68 -2.35 18.33
N HIS A 379 -33.69 -2.65 19.14
CA HIS A 379 -35.03 -2.09 18.97
C HIS A 379 -35.06 -0.58 19.20
N ASP A 380 -34.45 -0.10 20.28
CA ASP A 380 -34.32 1.33 20.56
C ASP A 380 -33.54 2.06 19.46
N LEU A 381 -32.53 1.41 18.86
CA LEU A 381 -31.76 1.95 17.73
C LEU A 381 -32.59 2.03 16.44
N ARG A 382 -33.47 1.06 16.19
CA ARG A 382 -34.47 1.14 15.11
C ARG A 382 -35.41 2.33 15.33
N ASP A 383 -35.89 2.53 16.55
CA ASP A 383 -36.80 3.65 16.84
C ASP A 383 -36.09 4.99 16.62
N LEU A 384 -34.82 5.10 17.01
CA LEU A 384 -33.97 6.25 16.67
C LEU A 384 -33.83 6.43 15.15
N PHE A 385 -33.56 5.35 14.41
CA PHE A 385 -33.48 5.40 12.95
C PHE A 385 -34.77 5.98 12.34
N ILE A 386 -35.93 5.46 12.74
CA ILE A 386 -37.23 5.94 12.26
C ILE A 386 -37.46 7.41 12.62
N ASN A 387 -37.10 7.83 13.84
CA ASN A 387 -37.23 9.22 14.27
C ASN A 387 -36.36 10.16 13.41
N LEU A 388 -35.12 9.78 13.11
CA LEU A 388 -34.21 10.57 12.27
C LEU A 388 -34.67 10.69 10.81
N LEU A 389 -35.47 9.75 10.30
CA LEU A 389 -36.08 9.89 8.97
C LEU A 389 -37.07 11.08 8.90
N ASN A 390 -37.73 11.41 10.03
CA ASN A 390 -38.70 12.50 10.10
C ASN A 390 -38.06 13.90 10.11
N GLU A 391 -36.74 14.00 10.30
CA GLU A 391 -35.99 15.26 10.28
C GLU A 391 -35.80 15.81 8.85
N SER A 392 -36.07 14.99 7.83
CA SER A 392 -36.01 15.41 6.43
C SER A 392 -37.08 16.44 6.08
N SER A 393 -36.73 17.40 5.22
CA SER A 393 -37.61 18.49 4.81
C SER A 393 -37.58 18.70 3.30
N LEU A 394 -38.43 19.60 2.78
CA LEU A 394 -38.39 19.97 1.37
C LEU A 394 -37.03 20.59 0.98
N GLN A 395 -36.43 21.38 1.87
CA GLN A 395 -35.12 21.99 1.61
C GLN A 395 -33.98 20.97 1.71
N ARG A 396 -34.14 19.91 2.51
CA ARG A 396 -33.11 18.87 2.70
C ARG A 396 -33.74 17.48 2.61
N PRO A 397 -34.10 17.03 1.39
CA PRO A 397 -34.69 15.71 1.18
C PRO A 397 -33.64 14.60 1.39
N LEU A 398 -34.10 13.42 1.80
CA LEU A 398 -33.26 12.27 2.12
C LEU A 398 -33.40 11.14 1.09
N VAL A 399 -32.28 10.64 0.58
CA VAL A 399 -32.22 9.39 -0.19
C VAL A 399 -31.28 8.40 0.50
N ILE A 400 -31.78 7.21 0.82
CA ILE A 400 -30.99 6.11 1.38
C ILE A 400 -30.94 4.97 0.37
N ILE A 401 -29.75 4.46 0.10
CA ILE A 401 -29.51 3.35 -0.84
C ILE A 401 -28.81 2.22 -0.09
N PHE A 402 -29.47 1.07 -0.03
CA PHE A 402 -28.89 -0.17 0.50
C PHE A 402 -28.75 -1.20 -0.63
N ASP A 403 -27.51 -1.57 -0.94
CA ASP A 403 -27.23 -2.61 -1.94
C ASP A 403 -26.99 -3.97 -1.27
N SER A 404 -27.56 -5.03 -1.84
CA SER A 404 -27.32 -6.44 -1.51
C SER A 404 -27.75 -6.85 -0.09
N LEU A 405 -29.04 -6.66 0.26
CA LEU A 405 -29.62 -7.02 1.57
C LEU A 405 -29.33 -8.45 2.02
N GLU A 406 -29.13 -9.38 1.08
CA GLU A 406 -28.76 -10.77 1.37
C GLU A 406 -27.39 -10.94 2.04
N GLN A 407 -26.55 -9.92 2.07
CA GLN A 407 -25.21 -9.98 2.69
C GLN A 407 -25.23 -9.68 4.19
N LEU A 408 -26.37 -9.24 4.74
CA LEU A 408 -26.51 -9.06 6.18
C LEU A 408 -26.35 -10.39 6.93
N SER A 409 -25.73 -10.33 8.11
CA SER A 409 -25.61 -11.48 9.01
C SER A 409 -26.98 -11.98 9.49
N GLU A 410 -27.02 -13.19 10.05
CA GLU A 410 -28.25 -13.73 10.67
C GLU A 410 -28.47 -13.19 12.09
N ASN A 411 -27.51 -12.42 12.63
CA ASN A 411 -27.61 -11.82 13.95
C ASN A 411 -28.83 -10.89 14.04
N ASP A 412 -29.42 -10.82 15.23
CA ASP A 412 -30.61 -10.00 15.53
C ASP A 412 -31.79 -10.21 14.56
N ASP A 413 -31.86 -11.39 13.92
CA ASP A 413 -32.87 -11.73 12.92
C ASP A 413 -32.98 -10.67 11.79
N ALA A 414 -31.86 -10.05 11.41
CA ALA A 414 -31.84 -8.90 10.50
C ALA A 414 -32.55 -9.17 9.16
N ARG A 415 -32.45 -10.40 8.65
CA ARG A 415 -33.08 -10.87 7.40
C ARG A 415 -34.59 -11.06 7.49
N LYS A 416 -35.21 -10.85 8.66
CA LYS A 416 -36.67 -10.74 8.82
C LYS A 416 -37.18 -9.33 8.52
N LEU A 417 -36.29 -8.35 8.32
CA LEU A 417 -36.59 -6.98 7.88
C LEU A 417 -37.52 -6.18 8.81
N TRP A 418 -37.64 -6.58 10.09
CA TRP A 418 -38.46 -5.88 11.09
C TRP A 418 -38.02 -4.44 11.36
N TRP A 419 -36.76 -4.13 11.06
CA TRP A 419 -36.14 -2.82 11.23
C TRP A 419 -36.48 -1.83 10.10
N LEU A 420 -36.87 -2.33 8.93
CA LEU A 420 -37.13 -1.51 7.74
C LEU A 420 -38.56 -0.94 7.80
N PRO A 421 -38.75 0.39 7.69
CA PRO A 421 -40.08 0.98 7.66
C PRO A 421 -40.80 0.69 6.34
N ALA A 422 -42.04 0.19 6.42
CA ALA A 422 -42.88 -0.02 5.24
C ALA A 422 -43.36 1.31 4.63
N HIS A 423 -43.69 2.29 5.48
CA HIS A 423 -44.12 3.63 5.09
C HIS A 423 -43.04 4.66 5.42
N LEU A 424 -42.71 5.51 4.44
CA LEU A 424 -41.66 6.51 4.53
C LEU A 424 -42.24 7.92 4.71
N PRO A 425 -41.54 8.82 5.42
CA PRO A 425 -41.89 10.23 5.47
C PRO A 425 -41.83 10.89 4.08
N ARG A 426 -42.56 12.00 3.92
CA ARG A 426 -42.80 12.65 2.60
C ARG A 426 -41.52 12.94 1.81
N PHE A 427 -40.47 13.37 2.49
CA PHE A 427 -39.20 13.80 1.88
C PHE A 427 -38.10 12.73 1.97
N VAL A 428 -38.48 11.48 2.26
CA VAL A 428 -37.55 10.33 2.32
C VAL A 428 -37.80 9.40 1.16
N ARG A 429 -36.72 8.89 0.57
CA ARG A 429 -36.72 7.81 -0.42
C ARG A 429 -35.72 6.76 -0.01
N ILE A 430 -36.16 5.50 0.04
CA ILE A 430 -35.27 4.36 0.25
C ILE A 430 -35.28 3.50 -1.01
N VAL A 431 -34.10 3.16 -1.53
CA VAL A 431 -33.91 2.22 -2.64
C VAL A 431 -33.07 1.03 -2.14
N LEU A 432 -33.58 -0.18 -2.39
CA LEU A 432 -33.01 -1.42 -1.89
C LEU A 432 -32.66 -2.34 -3.05
N SER A 433 -31.60 -3.14 -2.95
CA SER A 433 -31.37 -4.26 -3.86
C SER A 433 -31.32 -5.62 -3.17
N THR A 434 -31.81 -6.66 -3.86
CA THR A 434 -31.73 -8.04 -3.37
C THR A 434 -31.68 -9.09 -4.49
N LEU A 435 -31.26 -10.31 -4.15
CA LEU A 435 -31.38 -11.49 -5.01
C LEU A 435 -32.76 -12.15 -4.85
N PRO A 436 -33.37 -12.66 -5.93
CA PRO A 436 -34.74 -13.18 -5.91
C PRO A 436 -34.91 -14.41 -5.02
N ASN A 437 -33.94 -15.32 -5.03
CA ASN A 437 -34.08 -16.65 -4.43
C ASN A 437 -33.19 -16.87 -3.19
N LYS A 438 -32.64 -15.81 -2.58
CA LYS A 438 -31.68 -15.94 -1.47
C LYS A 438 -32.29 -15.53 -0.14
N HIS A 439 -32.22 -16.42 0.85
CA HIS A 439 -32.74 -16.25 2.22
C HIS A 439 -34.23 -15.85 2.34
N GLY A 440 -35.00 -15.99 1.26
CA GLY A 440 -36.42 -15.60 1.18
C GLY A 440 -36.71 -14.12 1.39
N ILE A 441 -35.72 -13.24 1.17
CA ILE A 441 -35.83 -11.80 1.45
C ILE A 441 -36.87 -11.14 0.55
N LEU A 442 -36.88 -11.46 -0.75
CA LEU A 442 -37.84 -10.88 -1.70
C LEU A 442 -39.29 -11.24 -1.34
N GLN A 443 -39.56 -12.48 -0.92
CA GLN A 443 -40.91 -12.88 -0.50
C GLN A 443 -41.36 -12.10 0.74
N LYS A 444 -40.47 -11.93 1.73
CA LYS A 444 -40.75 -11.12 2.92
C LYS A 444 -41.00 -9.64 2.58
N LEU A 445 -40.23 -9.09 1.63
CA LEU A 445 -40.47 -7.72 1.14
C LEU A 445 -41.86 -7.61 0.54
N ARG A 446 -42.30 -8.57 -0.31
CA ARG A 446 -43.66 -8.56 -0.89
C ARG A 446 -44.78 -8.69 0.15
N CYS A 447 -44.50 -9.31 1.29
CA CYS A 447 -45.43 -9.31 2.43
C CYS A 447 -45.46 -7.98 3.18
N LEU A 448 -44.39 -7.19 3.13
CA LEU A 448 -44.27 -5.90 3.83
C LEU A 448 -44.77 -4.73 2.97
N ILE A 449 -44.53 -4.78 1.66
CA ILE A 449 -44.89 -3.76 0.68
C ILE A 449 -45.72 -4.46 -0.40
N HIS A 450 -47.02 -4.16 -0.41
CA HIS A 450 -47.97 -4.84 -1.30
C HIS A 450 -48.08 -4.21 -2.70
N ASP A 451 -47.51 -3.02 -2.89
CA ASP A 451 -47.55 -2.32 -4.17
C ASP A 451 -46.52 -2.90 -5.14
N ASP A 452 -46.99 -3.47 -6.25
CA ASP A 452 -46.14 -4.06 -7.28
C ASP A 452 -45.34 -2.99 -8.06
N ASP A 453 -45.81 -1.73 -8.10
CA ASP A 453 -45.09 -0.62 -8.76
C ASP A 453 -43.77 -0.27 -8.04
N ASN A 454 -43.62 -0.72 -6.78
CA ASN A 454 -42.39 -0.57 -6.00
C ASN A 454 -41.33 -1.63 -6.31
N TYR A 455 -41.59 -2.57 -7.24
CA TYR A 455 -40.67 -3.65 -7.58
C TYR A 455 -40.16 -3.53 -9.01
N ILE A 456 -38.83 -3.44 -9.15
CA ILE A 456 -38.16 -3.39 -10.45
C ILE A 456 -37.32 -4.65 -10.64
N GLU A 457 -37.69 -5.47 -11.62
CA GLU A 457 -36.90 -6.62 -12.03
C GLU A 457 -35.85 -6.25 -13.07
N LEU A 458 -34.58 -6.49 -12.76
CA LEU A 458 -33.50 -6.41 -13.72
C LEU A 458 -33.34 -7.75 -14.43
N ILE A 459 -33.95 -7.83 -15.61
CA ILE A 459 -33.82 -8.97 -16.52
C ILE A 459 -32.51 -8.92 -17.34
N PRO A 460 -32.00 -10.09 -17.79
CA PRO A 460 -30.94 -10.15 -18.79
C PRO A 460 -31.33 -9.40 -20.07
N ARG A 461 -30.34 -8.85 -20.77
CA ARG A 461 -30.60 -7.93 -21.89
C ARG A 461 -30.90 -8.66 -23.19
N ASP A 462 -31.41 -7.89 -24.15
CA ASP A 462 -31.47 -8.31 -25.53
C ASP A 462 -30.07 -8.37 -26.16
N ARG A 463 -29.90 -9.37 -27.05
CA ARG A 463 -28.66 -9.59 -27.80
C ARG A 463 -28.20 -8.34 -28.56
N LYS A 464 -29.14 -7.61 -29.18
CA LYS A 464 -28.87 -6.38 -29.92
C LYS A 464 -28.26 -5.30 -29.03
N MET A 465 -28.79 -5.14 -27.81
CA MET A 465 -28.27 -4.19 -26.84
C MET A 465 -26.87 -4.59 -26.36
N CYS A 466 -26.62 -5.89 -26.12
CA CYS A 466 -25.28 -6.40 -25.79
C CYS A 466 -24.25 -6.08 -26.88
N SER A 467 -24.57 -6.36 -28.15
CA SER A 467 -23.67 -6.06 -29.27
C SER A 467 -23.42 -4.56 -29.45
N GLN A 468 -24.43 -3.71 -29.20
CA GLN A 468 -24.27 -2.25 -29.22
C GLN A 468 -23.35 -1.74 -28.10
N VAL A 469 -23.52 -2.26 -26.89
CA VAL A 469 -22.67 -1.91 -25.74
C VAL A 469 -21.23 -2.34 -26.00
N LEU A 470 -21.01 -3.57 -26.45
CA LEU A 470 -19.67 -4.06 -26.82
C LEU A 470 -19.04 -3.18 -27.91
N LYS A 471 -19.79 -2.84 -28.97
CA LYS A 471 -19.30 -1.97 -30.04
C LYS A 471 -18.90 -0.59 -29.50
N HIS A 472 -19.69 -0.01 -28.60
CA HIS A 472 -19.38 1.27 -27.97
C HIS A 472 -18.11 1.19 -27.11
N GLN A 473 -17.95 0.12 -26.32
CA GLN A 473 -16.76 -0.15 -25.52
C GLN A 473 -15.51 -0.27 -26.39
N LEU A 474 -15.58 -1.03 -27.49
CA LEU A 474 -14.47 -1.19 -28.44
C LEU A 474 -14.09 0.14 -29.08
N LEU A 475 -15.05 0.94 -29.55
CA LEU A 475 -14.77 2.24 -30.17
C LEU A 475 -14.11 3.22 -29.20
N ARG A 476 -14.49 3.20 -27.91
CA ARG A 476 -13.88 4.03 -26.87
C ARG A 476 -12.38 3.75 -26.70
N VAL A 477 -11.97 2.49 -26.85
CA VAL A 477 -10.56 2.08 -26.83
C VAL A 477 -9.93 2.03 -28.21
N LYS A 478 -10.53 2.68 -29.22
CA LYS A 478 -10.03 2.74 -30.61
C LYS A 478 -9.90 1.35 -31.25
N ARG A 479 -10.89 0.48 -31.02
CA ARG A 479 -10.95 -0.88 -31.54
C ARG A 479 -12.27 -1.16 -32.24
N LYS A 480 -12.27 -2.12 -33.14
CA LYS A 480 -13.43 -2.75 -33.78
C LYS A 480 -13.14 -4.23 -34.04
N VAL A 481 -14.15 -4.97 -34.47
CA VAL A 481 -14.00 -6.36 -34.93
C VAL A 481 -14.36 -6.47 -36.40
N THR A 482 -13.79 -7.46 -37.09
CA THR A 482 -14.15 -7.76 -38.47
C THR A 482 -15.54 -8.40 -38.56
N SER A 483 -16.13 -8.41 -39.76
CA SER A 483 -17.42 -9.06 -40.01
C SER A 483 -17.40 -10.55 -39.67
N GLY A 484 -16.31 -11.26 -39.96
CA GLY A 484 -16.13 -12.67 -39.59
C GLY A 484 -16.06 -12.88 -38.09
N GLN A 485 -15.30 -12.06 -37.36
CA GLN A 485 -15.21 -12.13 -35.89
C GLN A 485 -16.53 -11.80 -35.20
N GLN A 486 -17.32 -10.88 -35.76
CA GLN A 486 -18.62 -10.48 -35.22
C GLN A 486 -19.63 -11.64 -35.18
N ILE A 487 -19.50 -12.64 -36.05
CA ILE A 487 -20.37 -13.83 -36.06
C ILE A 487 -20.25 -14.59 -34.74
N TYR A 488 -19.01 -14.84 -34.29
CA TYR A 488 -18.75 -15.56 -33.04
C TYR A 488 -19.16 -14.77 -31.80
N VAL A 489 -18.98 -13.46 -31.82
CA VAL A 489 -19.50 -12.57 -30.76
C VAL A 489 -21.02 -12.68 -30.64
N ASN A 490 -21.73 -12.65 -31.77
CA ASN A 490 -23.18 -12.79 -31.78
C ASN A 490 -23.63 -14.19 -31.33
N ASN A 491 -22.86 -15.24 -31.65
CA ASN A 491 -23.12 -16.59 -31.16
C ASN A 491 -22.96 -16.68 -29.63
N ALA A 492 -21.90 -16.10 -29.06
CA ALA A 492 -21.70 -16.05 -27.62
C ALA A 492 -22.85 -15.31 -26.89
N PHE A 493 -23.25 -14.14 -27.40
CA PHE A 493 -24.42 -13.42 -26.86
C PHE A 493 -25.75 -14.12 -27.12
N SER A 494 -25.79 -15.12 -27.99
CA SER A 494 -26.98 -15.96 -28.12
C SER A 494 -27.22 -16.84 -26.90
N LYS A 495 -26.14 -17.18 -26.17
CA LYS A 495 -26.14 -18.06 -25.00
C LYS A 495 -26.22 -17.28 -23.69
N CYS A 496 -25.52 -16.15 -23.57
CA CYS A 496 -25.49 -15.34 -22.35
C CYS A 496 -25.56 -13.84 -22.65
N THR A 497 -26.52 -13.14 -22.01
CA THR A 497 -26.73 -11.69 -22.18
C THR A 497 -26.56 -10.89 -20.88
N LEU A 498 -25.85 -11.48 -19.91
CA LEU A 498 -25.56 -10.83 -18.64
C LEU A 498 -24.52 -9.70 -18.84
N PRO A 499 -24.67 -8.53 -18.18
CA PRO A 499 -23.72 -7.42 -18.30
C PRO A 499 -22.27 -7.79 -17.99
N MET A 500 -22.03 -8.63 -16.97
CA MET A 500 -20.67 -9.09 -16.63
C MET A 500 -20.06 -9.93 -17.77
N PHE A 501 -20.87 -10.75 -18.44
CA PHE A 501 -20.41 -11.53 -19.58
C PHE A 501 -20.03 -10.66 -20.77
N VAL A 502 -20.76 -9.56 -21.02
CA VAL A 502 -20.41 -8.57 -22.04
C VAL A 502 -19.05 -7.94 -21.74
N ASN A 503 -18.78 -7.58 -20.48
CA ASN A 503 -17.49 -7.01 -20.08
C ASN A 503 -16.32 -8.02 -20.20
N LEU A 504 -16.56 -9.29 -19.87
CA LEU A 504 -15.57 -10.37 -20.05
C LEU A 504 -15.30 -10.62 -21.54
N THR A 505 -16.36 -10.63 -22.36
CA THR A 505 -16.25 -10.75 -23.82
C THR A 505 -15.49 -9.57 -24.42
N PHE A 506 -15.81 -8.34 -23.99
CA PHE A 506 -15.09 -7.13 -24.42
C PHE A 506 -13.60 -7.24 -24.18
N ARG A 507 -13.21 -7.75 -23.01
CA ARG A 507 -11.80 -7.92 -22.67
C ARG A 507 -11.11 -8.92 -23.59
N GLU A 508 -11.70 -10.07 -23.86
CA GLU A 508 -11.12 -11.05 -24.78
C GLU A 508 -11.01 -10.49 -26.20
N VAL A 509 -12.12 -9.91 -26.69
CA VAL A 509 -12.23 -9.35 -28.04
C VAL A 509 -11.33 -8.13 -28.24
N ARG A 510 -11.07 -7.33 -27.19
CA ARG A 510 -10.14 -6.18 -27.25
C ARG A 510 -8.74 -6.60 -27.75
N HIS A 511 -8.31 -7.82 -27.45
CA HIS A 511 -6.99 -8.33 -27.85
C HIS A 511 -7.00 -9.01 -29.23
N TRP A 512 -8.15 -9.17 -29.89
CA TRP A 512 -8.23 -9.84 -31.20
C TRP A 512 -7.68 -8.96 -32.31
N ARG A 513 -6.59 -9.38 -32.93
CA ARG A 513 -6.08 -8.76 -34.16
C ARG A 513 -6.92 -9.21 -35.35
N SER A 514 -6.90 -8.42 -36.43
CA SER A 514 -7.70 -8.67 -37.65
C SER A 514 -7.39 -9.99 -38.35
N HIS A 515 -6.15 -10.50 -38.27
CA HIS A 515 -5.71 -11.78 -38.83
C HIS A 515 -5.77 -12.96 -37.85
N LYS A 516 -6.30 -12.75 -36.64
CA LYS A 516 -6.48 -13.85 -35.69
C LYS A 516 -7.59 -14.76 -36.21
N ASP A 517 -7.29 -16.03 -36.38
CA ASP A 517 -8.29 -17.07 -36.64
C ASP A 517 -9.16 -17.24 -35.39
N VAL A 518 -10.46 -16.99 -35.55
CA VAL A 518 -11.47 -17.10 -34.49
C VAL A 518 -12.43 -18.21 -34.86
N ASP A 519 -12.71 -19.06 -33.89
CA ASP A 519 -13.58 -20.22 -33.97
C ASP A 519 -14.61 -20.23 -32.82
N GLU A 520 -15.40 -21.30 -32.73
CA GLU A 520 -16.39 -21.45 -31.65
C GLU A 520 -15.76 -21.62 -30.26
N SER A 521 -14.50 -22.07 -30.16
CA SER A 521 -13.78 -22.25 -28.89
C SER A 521 -13.15 -20.96 -28.36
N SER A 522 -13.06 -19.92 -29.20
CA SER A 522 -12.40 -18.66 -28.88
C SER A 522 -13.12 -17.81 -27.82
N LEU A 523 -14.43 -18.00 -27.64
CA LEU A 523 -15.23 -17.33 -26.61
C LEU A 523 -16.01 -18.36 -25.80
N CYS A 524 -15.93 -18.29 -24.47
CA CYS A 524 -16.78 -19.09 -23.59
C CYS A 524 -18.26 -18.70 -23.72
N VAL A 525 -19.16 -19.56 -23.21
CA VAL A 525 -20.61 -19.36 -23.29
C VAL A 525 -21.24 -18.96 -21.96
N THR A 526 -20.51 -19.12 -20.85
CA THR A 526 -20.98 -18.73 -19.51
C THR A 526 -20.05 -17.74 -18.82
N VAL A 527 -20.59 -17.01 -17.83
CA VAL A 527 -19.79 -16.10 -16.98
C VAL A 527 -18.69 -16.85 -16.22
N HIS A 528 -18.97 -18.06 -15.73
CA HIS A 528 -18.01 -18.81 -14.91
C HIS A 528 -16.83 -19.29 -15.77
N GLU A 529 -17.11 -19.89 -16.93
CA GLU A 529 -16.08 -20.29 -17.90
C GLU A 529 -15.25 -19.09 -18.36
N SER A 530 -15.86 -17.94 -18.65
CA SER A 530 -15.13 -16.72 -19.02
C SER A 530 -14.20 -16.22 -17.91
N ILE A 531 -14.55 -16.40 -16.63
CA ILE A 531 -13.67 -16.06 -15.50
C ILE A 531 -12.53 -17.07 -15.37
N GLU A 532 -12.81 -18.37 -15.57
CA GLU A 532 -11.76 -19.41 -15.60
C GLU A 532 -10.77 -19.15 -16.74
N GLN A 533 -11.26 -18.82 -17.94
CA GLN A 533 -10.44 -18.43 -19.10
C GLN A 533 -9.61 -17.16 -18.81
N LEU A 534 -10.20 -16.18 -18.13
CA LEU A 534 -9.52 -14.97 -17.68
C LEU A 534 -8.31 -15.31 -16.80
N PHE A 535 -8.50 -16.15 -15.77
CA PHE A 535 -7.42 -16.52 -14.88
C PHE A 535 -6.35 -17.35 -15.60
N TRP A 536 -6.75 -18.28 -16.46
CA TRP A 536 -5.84 -19.06 -17.29
C TRP A 536 -5.02 -18.19 -18.27
N SER A 537 -5.63 -17.15 -18.86
CA SER A 537 -4.93 -16.16 -19.67
C SER A 537 -3.84 -15.43 -18.89
N LEU A 538 -4.05 -15.18 -17.59
CA LEU A 538 -3.07 -14.49 -16.76
C LEU A 538 -1.95 -15.43 -16.34
N GLU A 539 -2.27 -16.67 -15.99
CA GLU A 539 -1.29 -17.73 -15.69
C GLU A 539 -0.32 -17.90 -16.86
N LYS A 540 -0.82 -17.97 -18.10
CA LYS A 540 0.03 -18.09 -19.30
C LYS A 540 0.98 -16.89 -19.50
N LYS A 541 0.62 -15.70 -19.01
CA LYS A 541 1.40 -14.46 -19.19
C LYS A 541 2.40 -14.22 -18.06
N CYS A 542 2.05 -14.57 -16.82
CA CYS A 542 2.80 -14.18 -15.63
C CYS A 542 3.47 -15.35 -14.90
N GLY A 543 3.05 -16.59 -15.17
CA GLY A 543 3.41 -17.77 -14.38
C GLY A 543 2.18 -18.38 -13.72
N GLN A 544 2.10 -19.71 -13.72
CA GLN A 544 0.96 -20.43 -13.17
C GLN A 544 0.96 -20.36 -11.63
N LYS A 545 2.11 -20.66 -10.98
CA LYS A 545 2.19 -20.64 -9.51
C LYS A 545 2.06 -19.22 -8.97
N LEU A 546 2.67 -18.23 -9.64
CA LEU A 546 2.56 -16.84 -9.26
C LEU A 546 1.10 -16.37 -9.23
N VAL A 547 0.34 -16.63 -10.29
CA VAL A 547 -1.07 -16.21 -10.37
C VAL A 547 -1.94 -17.00 -9.40
N SER A 548 -1.75 -18.33 -9.31
CA SER A 548 -2.54 -19.15 -8.39
C SER A 548 -2.35 -18.74 -6.93
N ARG A 549 -1.11 -18.49 -6.51
CA ARG A 549 -0.79 -18.04 -5.14
C ARG A 549 -1.24 -16.60 -4.92
N ALA A 550 -1.01 -15.69 -5.87
CA ALA A 550 -1.44 -14.30 -5.73
C ALA A 550 -2.96 -14.17 -5.56
N LEU A 551 -3.72 -14.85 -6.43
CA LEU A 551 -5.18 -14.86 -6.36
C LEU A 551 -5.69 -15.64 -5.15
N GLY A 552 -4.99 -16.71 -4.75
CA GLY A 552 -5.24 -17.43 -3.50
C GLY A 552 -5.11 -16.50 -2.29
N TYR A 553 -3.99 -15.78 -2.15
CA TYR A 553 -3.74 -14.86 -1.05
C TYR A 553 -4.78 -13.73 -0.97
N ILE A 554 -5.11 -13.08 -2.10
CA ILE A 554 -6.17 -12.05 -2.15
C ILE A 554 -7.52 -12.63 -1.69
N THR A 555 -7.83 -13.85 -2.12
CA THR A 555 -9.10 -14.53 -1.82
C THR A 555 -9.21 -14.98 -0.37
N MET A 556 -8.10 -15.37 0.24
CA MET A 556 -8.02 -15.86 1.62
C MET A 556 -7.94 -14.72 2.64
N ALA A 557 -7.30 -13.60 2.29
CA ALA A 557 -7.18 -12.44 3.16
C ALA A 557 -8.57 -11.93 3.59
N LYS A 558 -8.73 -11.57 4.86
CA LYS A 558 -10.04 -11.20 5.41
C LYS A 558 -10.58 -9.93 4.76
N MET A 559 -9.73 -8.91 4.61
CA MET A 559 -10.10 -7.59 4.06
C MET A 559 -9.51 -7.32 2.67
N GLY A 560 -8.80 -8.28 2.08
CA GLY A 560 -7.94 -8.10 0.90
C GLY A 560 -6.49 -7.78 1.27
N LEU A 561 -5.65 -7.52 0.27
CA LEU A 561 -4.21 -7.21 0.44
C LEU A 561 -3.83 -5.95 -0.33
N SER A 562 -2.94 -5.12 0.20
CA SER A 562 -2.32 -4.05 -0.60
C SER A 562 -1.34 -4.62 -1.63
N GLU A 563 -0.97 -3.84 -2.64
CA GLU A 563 0.04 -4.24 -3.64
C GLU A 563 1.38 -4.60 -2.98
N MET A 564 1.80 -3.81 -1.99
CA MET A 564 3.05 -4.05 -1.26
C MET A 564 2.95 -5.31 -0.39
N GLU A 565 1.82 -5.49 0.32
CA GLU A 565 1.59 -6.72 1.10
C GLU A 565 1.60 -7.96 0.19
N LEU A 566 1.00 -7.87 -1.00
CA LEU A 566 0.98 -8.97 -1.96
C LEU A 566 2.40 -9.29 -2.48
N GLU A 567 3.18 -8.27 -2.82
CA GLU A 567 4.58 -8.43 -3.24
C GLU A 567 5.42 -9.11 -2.16
N ASP A 568 5.34 -8.63 -0.92
CA ASP A 568 6.08 -9.17 0.21
C ASP A 568 5.68 -10.62 0.51
N VAL A 569 4.39 -10.92 0.51
CA VAL A 569 3.85 -12.26 0.78
C VAL A 569 4.27 -13.24 -0.32
N LEU A 570 4.23 -12.83 -1.59
CA LEU A 570 4.69 -13.66 -2.70
C LEU A 570 6.21 -13.87 -2.64
N ALA A 571 6.99 -12.88 -2.20
CA ALA A 571 8.43 -13.04 -1.99
C ALA A 571 8.75 -14.02 -0.85
N LEU A 572 7.84 -14.17 0.12
CA LEU A 572 7.96 -15.19 1.17
C LEU A 572 7.56 -16.59 0.70
N ASP A 573 6.84 -16.74 -0.42
CA ASP A 573 6.43 -18.05 -0.93
C ASP A 573 7.54 -18.70 -1.78
N ASN A 574 8.15 -19.77 -1.25
CA ASN A 574 9.22 -20.48 -1.96
C ASN A 574 8.72 -21.14 -3.26
N SER A 575 7.45 -21.53 -3.36
CA SER A 575 6.86 -22.11 -4.57
C SER A 575 6.81 -21.10 -5.71
N VAL A 576 6.44 -19.85 -5.42
CA VAL A 576 6.45 -18.75 -6.40
C VAL A 576 7.88 -18.38 -6.78
N MET A 577 8.77 -18.32 -5.79
CA MET A 577 10.16 -17.92 -6.02
C MET A 577 10.95 -18.98 -6.78
N ASN A 578 10.58 -20.26 -6.69
CA ASN A 578 11.11 -21.31 -7.55
C ASN A 578 10.75 -21.04 -9.03
N GLU A 579 9.46 -20.80 -9.34
CA GLU A 579 9.00 -20.51 -10.70
C GLU A 579 9.69 -19.27 -11.31
N LEU A 580 9.85 -18.20 -10.52
CA LEU A 580 10.47 -16.97 -10.99
C LEU A 580 11.99 -17.09 -11.23
N ASN A 581 12.66 -18.00 -10.53
CA ASN A 581 14.12 -18.18 -10.60
C ASN A 581 14.55 -19.43 -11.39
N GLU A 582 13.64 -20.12 -12.09
CA GLU A 582 13.97 -21.32 -12.90
C GLU A 582 15.15 -21.08 -13.87
N ASN A 583 15.26 -19.85 -14.39
CA ASN A 583 16.26 -19.49 -15.41
C ASN A 583 17.31 -18.48 -14.94
N THR A 584 17.23 -18.02 -13.68
CA THR A 584 18.06 -16.93 -13.16
C THR A 584 18.67 -17.35 -11.84
N ARG A 585 19.97 -17.05 -11.63
CA ARG A 585 20.59 -17.31 -10.33
C ARG A 585 19.99 -16.37 -9.28
N PRO A 586 19.49 -16.90 -8.15
CA PRO A 586 18.94 -16.05 -7.11
C PRO A 586 20.05 -15.16 -6.54
N SER A 587 19.77 -13.87 -6.47
CA SER A 587 20.60 -12.87 -5.82
C SER A 587 19.99 -12.45 -4.49
N ASN A 588 20.82 -11.92 -3.60
CA ASN A 588 20.34 -11.31 -2.36
C ASN A 588 20.26 -9.78 -2.54
N PRO A 589 19.16 -9.12 -2.16
CA PRO A 589 17.90 -9.67 -1.64
C PRO A 589 17.07 -10.43 -2.70
N LEU A 590 16.27 -11.41 -2.27
CA LEU A 590 15.46 -12.25 -3.15
C LEU A 590 13.99 -11.84 -3.09
N ARG A 591 13.57 -10.98 -4.02
CA ARG A 591 12.25 -10.33 -4.12
C ARG A 591 11.49 -10.76 -5.38
N VAL A 592 10.18 -10.52 -5.39
CA VAL A 592 9.35 -10.61 -6.62
C VAL A 592 9.47 -9.29 -7.38
N PRO A 593 9.87 -9.29 -8.66
CA PRO A 593 9.90 -8.06 -9.44
C PRO A 593 8.50 -7.44 -9.56
N TYR A 594 8.38 -6.15 -9.22
CA TYR A 594 7.11 -5.42 -9.20
C TYR A 594 6.34 -5.47 -10.53
N LEU A 595 7.04 -5.65 -11.66
CA LEU A 595 6.45 -5.82 -12.98
C LEU A 595 5.39 -6.93 -13.03
N TYR A 596 5.56 -8.02 -12.28
CA TYR A 596 4.56 -9.10 -12.22
C TYR A 596 3.29 -8.66 -11.50
N ILE A 597 3.42 -7.90 -10.40
CA ILE A 597 2.29 -7.33 -9.66
C ILE A 597 1.55 -6.32 -10.53
N ALA A 598 2.28 -5.43 -11.21
CA ALA A 598 1.72 -4.46 -12.13
C ALA A 598 0.95 -5.13 -13.28
N ARG A 599 1.52 -6.18 -13.89
CA ARG A 599 0.85 -6.98 -14.94
C ARG A 599 -0.38 -7.72 -14.44
N LEU A 600 -0.35 -8.26 -13.21
CA LEU A 600 -1.50 -8.89 -12.60
C LEU A 600 -2.62 -7.88 -12.36
N LYS A 601 -2.30 -6.69 -11.84
CA LYS A 601 -3.24 -5.59 -11.58
C LYS A 601 -3.84 -5.04 -12.87
N GLU A 602 -3.02 -4.73 -13.87
CA GLU A 602 -3.48 -4.30 -15.19
C GLU A 602 -4.35 -5.40 -15.81
N GLY A 603 -3.87 -6.63 -15.71
CA GLY A 603 -4.59 -7.84 -16.00
C GLY A 603 -5.96 -7.80 -15.38
N LEU A 604 -6.14 -7.60 -14.08
CA LEU A 604 -7.43 -7.70 -13.41
C LEU A 604 -8.18 -6.36 -13.27
N SER A 605 -7.82 -5.36 -14.06
CA SER A 605 -8.48 -4.05 -14.03
C SER A 605 -10.00 -4.18 -14.20
N GLY A 606 -10.75 -3.62 -13.25
CA GLY A 606 -12.22 -3.69 -13.20
C GLY A 606 -12.79 -4.97 -12.55
N TYR A 607 -11.96 -5.98 -12.30
CA TYR A 607 -12.32 -7.22 -11.60
C TYR A 607 -11.72 -7.26 -10.18
N LEU A 608 -10.56 -6.64 -10.03
CA LEU A 608 -9.93 -6.31 -8.75
C LEU A 608 -10.04 -4.79 -8.57
N ILE A 609 -10.67 -4.37 -7.48
CA ILE A 609 -10.90 -2.96 -7.15
C ILE A 609 -10.08 -2.56 -5.94
N GLU A 610 -9.73 -1.28 -5.92
CA GLU A 610 -9.07 -0.65 -4.78
C GLU A 610 -10.11 -0.22 -3.74
N ARG A 611 -9.88 -0.62 -2.49
CA ARG A 611 -10.69 -0.25 -1.34
C ARG A 611 -9.81 0.38 -0.29
N HIS A 612 -10.13 1.60 0.12
CA HIS A 612 -9.47 2.20 1.28
C HIS A 612 -10.00 1.55 2.55
N VAL A 613 -9.13 1.12 3.45
CA VAL A 613 -9.51 0.57 4.77
C VAL A 613 -8.50 1.12 5.76
N LYS A 614 -8.94 1.99 6.68
CA LYS A 614 -8.08 2.55 7.73
C LYS A 614 -6.75 3.09 7.16
N ASN A 615 -6.89 3.93 6.13
CA ASN A 615 -5.82 4.59 5.37
C ASN A 615 -4.93 3.70 4.49
N VAL A 616 -5.18 2.40 4.40
CA VAL A 616 -4.47 1.50 3.48
C VAL A 616 -5.36 1.22 2.28
N THR A 617 -4.80 1.28 1.06
CA THR A 617 -5.50 0.84 -0.16
C THR A 617 -5.30 -0.66 -0.35
N LEU A 618 -6.38 -1.43 -0.32
CA LEU A 618 -6.40 -2.87 -0.47
C LEU A 618 -7.02 -3.27 -1.80
N LEU A 619 -6.51 -4.35 -2.38
CA LEU A 619 -7.06 -5.02 -3.55
C LEU A 619 -8.12 -6.03 -3.10
N VAL A 620 -9.33 -5.88 -3.62
CA VAL A 620 -10.49 -6.72 -3.28
C VAL A 620 -11.24 -7.09 -4.55
N TRP A 621 -11.88 -8.27 -4.57
CA TRP A 621 -12.73 -8.70 -5.68
C TRP A 621 -13.95 -7.78 -5.87
N ALA A 622 -14.14 -7.30 -7.09
CA ALA A 622 -15.29 -6.47 -7.48
C ALA A 622 -16.61 -7.25 -7.46
N ASN A 623 -16.54 -8.57 -7.60
CA ASN A 623 -17.71 -9.44 -7.67
C ASN A 623 -17.43 -10.77 -6.95
N ARG A 624 -18.39 -11.23 -6.15
CA ARG A 624 -18.33 -12.50 -5.42
C ARG A 624 -18.09 -13.71 -6.32
N HIS A 625 -18.57 -13.72 -7.56
CA HIS A 625 -18.33 -14.84 -8.49
C HIS A 625 -16.85 -15.01 -8.84
N LEU A 626 -16.07 -13.92 -8.90
CA LEU A 626 -14.61 -14.00 -9.10
C LEU A 626 -13.96 -14.70 -7.91
N GLN A 627 -14.35 -14.30 -6.70
CA GLN A 627 -13.86 -14.91 -5.46
C GLN A 627 -14.22 -16.40 -5.38
N LEU A 628 -15.47 -16.77 -5.69
CA LEU A 628 -15.90 -18.17 -5.66
C LEU A 628 -15.13 -19.06 -6.65
N ILE A 629 -14.84 -18.53 -7.84
CA ILE A 629 -14.06 -19.28 -8.85
C ILE A 629 -12.60 -19.37 -8.43
N ALA A 630 -12.01 -18.30 -7.89
CA ALA A 630 -10.66 -18.35 -7.32
C ALA A 630 -10.57 -19.37 -6.16
N GLN A 631 -11.58 -19.45 -5.29
CA GLN A 631 -11.68 -20.48 -4.24
C GLN A 631 -11.76 -21.89 -4.83
N LYS A 632 -12.57 -22.08 -5.88
CA LYS A 632 -12.74 -23.36 -6.57
C LYS A 632 -11.45 -23.82 -7.25
N LEU A 633 -10.65 -22.90 -7.81
CA LEU A 633 -9.46 -23.26 -8.57
C LEU A 633 -8.20 -23.38 -7.71
N TYR A 634 -8.02 -22.49 -6.73
CA TYR A 634 -6.74 -22.33 -6.05
C TYR A 634 -6.74 -22.76 -4.57
N LEU A 635 -7.90 -22.95 -3.96
CA LEU A 635 -8.03 -23.20 -2.51
C LEU A 635 -8.65 -24.56 -2.17
N GLN A 636 -8.59 -25.53 -3.09
CA GLN A 636 -9.13 -26.88 -2.85
C GLN A 636 -8.17 -27.80 -2.11
N ASP A 637 -6.86 -27.60 -2.25
CA ASP A 637 -5.87 -28.40 -1.56
C ASP A 637 -5.62 -27.86 -0.15
N ASP A 638 -6.01 -28.66 0.86
CA ASP A 638 -5.87 -28.30 2.28
C ASP A 638 -4.41 -28.11 2.71
N SER A 639 -3.46 -28.77 2.04
CA SER A 639 -2.04 -28.65 2.36
C SER A 639 -1.49 -27.28 1.93
N SER A 640 -1.72 -26.91 0.67
CA SER A 640 -1.40 -25.60 0.11
C SER A 640 -2.17 -24.48 0.82
N LEU A 641 -3.43 -24.70 1.18
CA LEU A 641 -4.24 -23.74 1.93
C LEU A 641 -3.64 -23.42 3.31
N ARG A 642 -3.23 -24.46 4.06
CA ARG A 642 -2.56 -24.30 5.37
C ARG A 642 -1.20 -23.61 5.23
N GLU A 643 -0.44 -23.94 4.19
CA GLU A 643 0.82 -23.26 3.88
C GLU A 643 0.60 -21.77 3.59
N MET A 644 -0.39 -21.42 2.76
CA MET A 644 -0.72 -20.02 2.46
C MET A 644 -1.14 -19.24 3.71
N HIS A 645 -1.95 -19.84 4.60
CA HIS A 645 -2.27 -19.25 5.90
C HIS A 645 -1.03 -19.06 6.77
N THR A 646 -0.07 -19.99 6.72
CA THR A 646 1.18 -19.91 7.45
C THR A 646 2.04 -18.74 6.97
N ILE A 647 2.17 -18.56 5.64
CA ILE A 647 2.97 -17.48 5.07
C ILE A 647 2.38 -16.10 5.42
N LEU A 648 1.05 -15.95 5.34
CA LEU A 648 0.37 -14.72 5.76
C LEU A 648 0.55 -14.46 7.27
N ALA A 649 0.46 -15.50 8.10
CA ALA A 649 0.71 -15.36 9.53
C ALA A 649 2.17 -14.94 9.82
N ASP A 650 3.15 -15.57 9.16
CA ASP A 650 4.56 -15.25 9.31
C ASP A 650 4.87 -13.81 8.86
N TYR A 651 4.21 -13.33 7.80
CA TYR A 651 4.28 -11.94 7.35
C TYR A 651 3.79 -10.98 8.45
N PHE A 652 2.57 -11.16 8.95
CA PHE A 652 1.99 -10.27 9.97
C PHE A 652 2.64 -10.40 11.36
N LEU A 653 3.26 -11.55 11.67
CA LEU A 653 4.13 -11.70 12.85
C LEU A 653 5.45 -10.94 12.68
N GLY A 654 5.87 -10.69 11.43
CA GLY A 654 7.19 -10.18 11.10
C GLY A 654 8.26 -11.21 11.43
N VAL A 655 8.10 -12.49 11.03
CA VAL A 655 9.10 -13.54 11.29
C VAL A 655 10.38 -13.33 10.48
N TRP A 656 10.23 -12.82 9.25
CA TRP A 656 11.33 -12.66 8.28
C TRP A 656 11.76 -11.20 8.10
N SER A 657 11.49 -10.36 9.10
CA SER A 657 11.83 -8.94 9.08
C SER A 657 13.18 -8.65 9.75
N GLY A 658 13.68 -7.42 9.62
CA GLY A 658 14.93 -6.98 10.25
C GLY A 658 16.19 -7.62 9.67
N GLY A 659 16.17 -8.00 8.39
CA GLY A 659 17.28 -8.65 7.70
C GLY A 659 17.41 -10.16 7.95
N ARG A 660 16.40 -10.79 8.56
CA ARG A 660 16.36 -12.25 8.76
C ARG A 660 16.20 -12.95 7.41
N ARG A 661 17.11 -13.88 7.12
CA ARG A 661 17.13 -14.63 5.86
C ARG A 661 16.26 -15.87 5.93
N LYS A 662 15.46 -16.10 4.89
CA LYS A 662 14.64 -17.31 4.72
C LYS A 662 15.36 -18.31 3.82
N ALA A 663 15.34 -19.58 4.21
CA ALA A 663 15.90 -20.66 3.41
C ALA A 663 15.10 -20.86 2.09
N PHE A 664 15.84 -21.07 1.01
CA PHE A 664 15.37 -21.26 -0.35
C PHE A 664 16.21 -22.33 -1.04
N CYS A 665 15.68 -23.55 -1.09
CA CYS A 665 16.31 -24.67 -1.80
C CYS A 665 15.66 -24.78 -3.18
N LEU A 666 16.47 -24.67 -4.25
CA LEU A 666 16.03 -25.07 -5.58
C LEU A 666 15.87 -26.59 -5.57
N GLU A 667 14.72 -27.10 -6.02
CA GLU A 667 14.50 -28.53 -6.19
C GLU A 667 15.46 -29.04 -7.28
N ASP A 668 16.61 -29.57 -6.87
CA ASP A 668 17.52 -30.26 -7.78
C ASP A 668 17.04 -31.73 -7.91
N PRO A 669 16.59 -32.19 -9.10
CA PRO A 669 16.00 -33.53 -9.28
C PRO A 669 16.90 -34.70 -8.89
N TYR A 670 18.21 -34.46 -8.69
CA TYR A 670 19.20 -35.47 -8.34
C TYR A 670 19.31 -35.76 -6.83
N LEU A 671 18.63 -35.00 -5.96
CA LEU A 671 18.75 -35.12 -4.50
C LEU A 671 17.49 -35.65 -3.77
N ASN A 672 16.41 -35.95 -4.51
CA ASN A 672 15.13 -36.42 -3.95
C ASN A 672 15.18 -37.80 -3.24
N GLY A 673 16.36 -38.40 -3.06
CA GLY A 673 16.53 -39.66 -2.33
C GLY A 673 16.83 -39.54 -0.84
N CYS A 674 17.08 -38.33 -0.28
CA CYS A 674 17.67 -38.20 1.06
C CYS A 674 16.95 -37.25 2.04
N LEU A 675 15.68 -36.87 1.81
CA LEU A 675 15.00 -35.89 2.67
C LEU A 675 13.73 -36.44 3.35
N ASP A 676 13.92 -37.35 4.32
CA ASP A 676 12.96 -37.54 5.42
C ASP A 676 13.35 -36.59 6.57
N LEU A 677 12.60 -35.50 6.74
CA LEU A 677 12.99 -34.35 7.56
C LEU A 677 12.73 -34.51 9.08
N ASP A 678 12.40 -35.70 9.57
CA ASP A 678 11.89 -35.86 10.95
C ASP A 678 12.83 -36.59 11.93
N SER A 679 14.07 -36.93 11.57
CA SER A 679 15.00 -37.53 12.54
C SER A 679 16.47 -37.47 12.12
N ARG A 680 17.20 -36.45 12.61
CA ARG A 680 18.54 -36.52 13.24
C ARG A 680 19.27 -35.18 13.20
N SER A 681 20.14 -34.97 14.18
CA SER A 681 21.05 -33.83 14.32
C SER A 681 21.79 -33.50 13.02
N LEU A 682 21.54 -32.30 12.48
CA LEU A 682 22.15 -31.78 11.25
C LEU A 682 23.68 -31.75 11.34
N LEU A 683 24.35 -32.30 10.33
CA LEU A 683 25.81 -32.27 10.19
C LEU A 683 26.30 -30.84 9.85
N GLU A 684 27.55 -30.49 10.18
CA GLU A 684 28.10 -29.14 9.94
C GLU A 684 28.09 -28.72 8.46
N GLU A 685 28.17 -29.68 7.53
CA GLU A 685 28.11 -29.46 6.09
C GLU A 685 26.70 -29.01 5.62
N GLU A 686 25.64 -29.52 6.24
CA GLU A 686 24.25 -29.14 5.92
C GLU A 686 23.95 -27.70 6.34
N LYS A 687 24.55 -27.22 7.44
CA LYS A 687 24.40 -25.83 7.90
C LYS A 687 25.05 -24.84 6.94
N HIS A 688 26.22 -25.16 6.39
CA HIS A 688 26.92 -24.29 5.45
C HIS A 688 26.18 -24.21 4.09
N PHE A 689 25.53 -25.30 3.65
CA PHE A 689 24.65 -25.28 2.48
C PHE A 689 23.38 -24.43 2.74
N LEU A 690 22.76 -24.57 3.91
CA LEU A 690 21.57 -23.80 4.28
C LEU A 690 21.85 -22.29 4.41
N GLU A 691 23.04 -21.90 4.89
CA GLU A 691 23.47 -20.50 4.92
C GLU A 691 23.66 -19.92 3.51
N GLN A 692 24.21 -20.69 2.57
CA GLN A 692 24.36 -20.31 1.17
C GLN A 692 23.01 -20.28 0.41
N ALA A 693 22.03 -21.06 0.87
CA ALA A 693 20.68 -21.12 0.34
C ALA A 693 19.68 -20.20 1.09
N SER A 694 20.16 -19.28 1.95
CA SER A 694 19.31 -18.36 2.69
C SER A 694 19.38 -16.94 2.13
N PHE A 695 18.21 -16.34 1.87
CA PHE A 695 18.11 -15.02 1.27
C PHE A 695 17.24 -14.09 2.12
N ASP A 696 17.65 -12.83 2.20
CA ASP A 696 16.83 -11.76 2.76
C ASP A 696 15.68 -11.47 1.79
N ARG A 697 14.45 -11.51 2.31
CA ARG A 697 13.22 -11.24 1.56
C ARG A 697 12.76 -9.79 1.72
N GLN A 698 13.44 -9.03 2.58
CA GLN A 698 13.16 -7.64 2.93
C GLN A 698 11.73 -7.41 3.40
N ALA A 699 11.15 -8.40 4.08
CA ALA A 699 9.81 -8.26 4.62
C ALA A 699 9.82 -7.15 5.69
N PRO A 700 8.87 -6.20 5.65
CA PRO A 700 8.79 -5.13 6.62
C PRO A 700 8.47 -5.67 8.03
N ASP A 701 8.92 -4.95 9.05
CA ASP A 701 8.45 -5.19 10.42
C ASP A 701 6.95 -4.91 10.53
N GLN A 702 6.24 -5.79 11.23
CA GLN A 702 4.81 -5.65 11.51
C GLN A 702 4.58 -5.48 13.02
N PRO A 703 4.91 -4.30 13.61
CA PRO A 703 4.63 -4.03 15.02
C PRO A 703 3.12 -3.84 15.25
N TRP A 704 2.66 -3.96 16.50
CA TRP A 704 1.28 -3.61 16.86
C TRP A 704 0.98 -2.13 16.67
N VAL A 705 2.02 -1.31 16.82
CA VAL A 705 1.97 0.14 16.83
C VAL A 705 3.21 0.68 16.15
N PHE A 706 3.04 1.59 15.20
CA PHE A 706 4.11 2.37 14.58
C PHE A 706 4.30 3.67 15.36
N GLN A 707 5.50 3.88 15.89
CA GLN A 707 5.84 5.07 16.68
C GLN A 707 6.56 6.10 15.80
N CYS A 708 6.02 7.32 15.73
CA CYS A 708 6.63 8.38 14.92
C CYS A 708 7.73 9.16 15.64
N ASN A 709 7.66 9.28 16.96
CA ASN A 709 8.70 9.91 17.76
C ASN A 709 8.98 9.08 19.02
N PRO A 710 10.21 8.58 19.23
CA PRO A 710 10.59 7.88 20.45
C PRO A 710 10.41 8.69 21.73
N LEU A 711 10.43 10.03 21.61
CA LEU A 711 10.32 10.97 22.74
C LEU A 711 8.88 11.23 23.17
N GLU A 712 7.88 10.90 22.35
CA GLU A 712 6.45 11.09 22.63
C GLU A 712 5.69 9.75 22.47
N PRO A 713 5.74 8.86 23.48
CA PRO A 713 5.20 7.49 23.39
C PRO A 713 3.67 7.42 23.26
N ASP A 714 2.97 8.52 23.49
CA ASP A 714 1.51 8.57 23.39
C ASP A 714 1.00 8.84 21.97
N ILE A 715 1.84 9.35 21.06
CA ILE A 715 1.48 9.60 19.67
C ILE A 715 1.94 8.41 18.82
N PHE A 716 0.97 7.60 18.42
CA PHE A 716 1.26 6.38 17.69
C PHE A 716 0.17 5.97 16.70
N PHE A 717 0.57 5.22 15.67
CA PHE A 717 -0.32 4.67 14.66
C PHE A 717 -0.55 3.19 14.89
N VAL A 718 -1.80 2.78 15.00
CA VAL A 718 -2.12 1.38 15.20
C VAL A 718 -1.98 0.60 13.89
N ASN A 719 -1.30 -0.54 13.96
CA ASN A 719 -1.27 -1.49 12.85
C ASN A 719 -2.59 -2.29 12.79
N HIS A 720 -3.61 -1.67 12.22
CA HIS A 720 -4.91 -2.31 12.10
C HIS A 720 -4.90 -3.54 11.20
N ARG A 721 -3.95 -3.64 10.24
CA ARG A 721 -3.81 -4.79 9.34
C ARG A 721 -3.42 -6.03 10.11
N LYS A 722 -2.35 -5.94 10.92
CA LYS A 722 -1.95 -7.03 11.82
C LYS A 722 -3.09 -7.46 12.76
N MET A 723 -3.82 -6.49 13.33
CA MET A 723 -4.94 -6.78 14.23
C MET A 723 -6.11 -7.50 13.55
N SER A 724 -6.39 -7.22 12.27
CA SER A 724 -7.51 -7.85 11.56
C SER A 724 -7.16 -9.20 10.97
N GLU A 725 -5.95 -9.35 10.43
CA GLU A 725 -5.56 -10.52 9.62
C GLU A 725 -4.87 -11.60 10.46
N LEU A 726 -4.02 -11.24 11.43
CA LEU A 726 -3.14 -12.22 12.08
C LEU A 726 -3.91 -13.32 12.83
N LEU A 727 -4.90 -12.94 13.64
CA LEU A 727 -5.74 -13.90 14.38
C LEU A 727 -6.50 -14.83 13.42
N TYR A 728 -6.97 -14.29 12.30
CA TYR A 728 -7.70 -15.02 11.29
C TYR A 728 -6.84 -16.08 10.59
N HIS A 729 -5.56 -15.79 10.30
CA HIS A 729 -4.66 -16.76 9.68
C HIS A 729 -4.10 -17.77 10.68
N LEU A 730 -3.76 -17.36 11.92
CA LEU A 730 -3.24 -18.27 12.95
C LEU A 730 -4.22 -19.37 13.35
N THR A 731 -5.51 -19.03 13.44
CA THR A 731 -6.58 -20.01 13.71
C THR A 731 -6.74 -21.06 12.61
N ARG A 732 -6.27 -20.79 11.39
CA ARG A 732 -6.41 -21.69 10.23
C ARG A 732 -5.13 -22.44 9.87
N CYS A 733 -3.95 -21.92 10.20
CA CYS A 733 -2.69 -22.65 10.00
C CYS A 733 -2.38 -23.65 11.12
N GLY A 734 -3.10 -23.60 12.26
CA GLY A 734 -2.92 -24.54 13.37
C GLY A 734 -1.73 -24.23 14.28
N LYS A 735 -1.05 -23.08 14.12
CA LYS A 735 0.03 -22.63 15.03
C LYS A 735 -0.55 -22.06 16.33
N THR A 736 -0.93 -22.94 17.26
CA THR A 736 -1.58 -22.56 18.52
C THR A 736 -0.68 -21.77 19.47
N ASP A 737 0.64 -22.03 19.47
CA ASP A 737 1.57 -21.29 20.33
C ASP A 737 1.71 -19.83 19.90
N ASP A 738 1.86 -19.57 18.59
CA ASP A 738 1.91 -18.21 18.05
C ASP A 738 0.58 -17.47 18.28
N LEU A 739 -0.56 -18.18 18.22
CA LEU A 739 -1.86 -17.63 18.57
C LEU A 739 -1.92 -17.17 20.04
N LEU A 740 -1.43 -18.02 20.95
CA LEU A 740 -1.43 -17.74 22.38
C LEU A 740 -0.45 -16.63 22.74
N TYR A 741 0.83 -16.80 22.42
CA TYR A 741 1.89 -15.89 22.89
C TYR A 741 2.10 -14.68 21.97
N GLY A 742 1.83 -14.82 20.67
CA GLY A 742 1.98 -13.73 19.70
C GLY A 742 0.85 -12.70 19.74
N ILE A 743 -0.36 -13.09 20.16
CA ILE A 743 -1.53 -12.19 20.24
C ILE A 743 -2.15 -12.18 21.65
N ILE A 744 -2.77 -13.29 22.07
CA ILE A 744 -3.76 -13.25 23.16
C ILE A 744 -3.13 -12.99 24.53
N MET A 745 -2.00 -13.63 24.80
CA MET A 745 -1.17 -13.46 25.99
C MET A 745 -0.02 -12.46 25.75
N ASN A 746 -0.26 -11.48 24.88
CA ASN A 746 0.68 -10.40 24.60
C ASN A 746 0.20 -9.08 25.24
N PHE A 747 1.02 -8.48 26.10
CA PHE A 747 0.69 -7.25 26.81
C PHE A 747 0.52 -6.07 25.85
N SER A 748 1.39 -5.94 24.86
CA SER A 748 1.34 -4.84 23.89
C SER A 748 0.04 -4.87 23.08
N TRP A 749 -0.40 -6.05 22.65
CA TRP A 749 -1.69 -6.22 21.97
C TRP A 749 -2.86 -5.85 22.88
N LEU A 750 -2.93 -6.42 24.09
CA LEU A 750 -4.00 -6.15 25.06
C LEU A 750 -4.11 -4.65 25.37
N TYR A 751 -2.98 -4.02 25.70
CA TYR A 751 -2.92 -2.59 26.01
C TYR A 751 -3.40 -1.75 24.82
N THR A 752 -2.91 -2.05 23.61
CA THR A 752 -3.27 -1.27 22.41
C THR A 752 -4.76 -1.38 22.11
N MET A 753 -5.32 -2.60 22.14
CA MET A 753 -6.75 -2.84 21.88
C MET A 753 -7.66 -2.13 22.88
N ILE A 754 -7.26 -2.08 24.16
CA ILE A 754 -7.98 -1.34 25.19
C ILE A 754 -7.86 0.16 24.97
N LYS A 755 -6.66 0.68 24.66
CA LYS A 755 -6.43 2.11 24.43
C LYS A 755 -7.25 2.64 23.24
N ILE A 756 -7.50 1.82 22.21
CA ILE A 756 -8.40 2.17 21.09
C ILE A 756 -9.89 1.86 21.33
N GLY A 757 -10.29 1.53 22.56
CA GLY A 757 -11.69 1.28 22.92
C GLY A 757 -12.27 -0.07 22.45
N GLN A 758 -11.44 -0.99 21.94
CA GLN A 758 -11.88 -2.29 21.42
C GLN A 758 -11.89 -3.40 22.48
N PHE A 759 -12.29 -3.07 23.71
CA PHE A 759 -12.29 -4.02 24.84
C PHE A 759 -13.18 -5.25 24.58
N ASP A 760 -14.39 -5.03 24.05
CA ASP A 760 -15.34 -6.13 23.80
C ASP A 760 -14.86 -7.05 22.67
N LYS A 761 -14.11 -6.50 21.70
CA LYS A 761 -13.44 -7.30 20.67
C LYS A 761 -12.32 -8.18 21.25
N VAL A 762 -11.53 -7.67 22.21
CA VAL A 762 -10.53 -8.49 22.91
C VAL A 762 -11.18 -9.72 23.55
N LEU A 763 -12.33 -9.55 24.22
CA LEU A 763 -13.05 -10.68 24.81
C LEU A 763 -13.53 -11.68 23.75
N SER A 764 -14.07 -11.19 22.64
CA SER A 764 -14.49 -12.03 21.51
C SER A 764 -13.31 -12.79 20.88
N ASP A 765 -12.16 -12.14 20.75
CA ASP A 765 -10.94 -12.73 20.17
C ASP A 765 -10.35 -13.80 21.10
N ILE A 766 -10.40 -13.59 22.43
CA ILE A 766 -10.01 -14.61 23.43
C ILE A 766 -10.95 -15.80 23.38
N GLU A 767 -12.26 -15.58 23.25
CA GLU A 767 -13.25 -16.64 23.14
C GLU A 767 -13.09 -17.44 21.85
N LEU A 768 -12.80 -16.76 20.74
CA LEU A 768 -12.45 -17.41 19.48
C LEU A 768 -11.19 -18.28 19.65
N ALA A 769 -10.12 -17.73 20.23
CA ALA A 769 -8.89 -18.47 20.48
C ALA A 769 -9.09 -19.66 21.44
N TYR A 770 -10.00 -19.54 22.41
CA TYR A 770 -10.39 -20.63 23.28
C TYR A 770 -11.11 -21.75 22.53
N ASN A 771 -12.00 -21.42 21.59
CA ASN A 771 -12.72 -22.42 20.79
C ASN A 771 -11.76 -23.30 19.98
N TYR A 772 -10.63 -22.75 19.52
CA TYR A 772 -9.60 -23.50 18.78
C TYR A 772 -8.57 -24.20 19.68
N SER A 773 -8.10 -23.55 20.75
CA SER A 773 -7.01 -24.07 21.58
C SER A 773 -7.49 -24.91 22.78
N GLN A 774 -8.71 -24.69 23.26
CA GLN A 774 -9.31 -25.31 24.47
C GLN A 774 -8.51 -25.10 25.76
N GLU A 775 -7.64 -24.09 25.80
CA GLU A 775 -6.76 -23.78 26.95
C GLU A 775 -7.52 -23.11 28.10
N LYS A 776 -7.38 -23.63 29.32
CA LYS A 776 -8.11 -23.15 30.50
C LYS A 776 -7.68 -21.73 30.89
N GLU A 777 -6.43 -21.39 30.63
CA GLU A 777 -5.82 -20.08 30.87
C GLU A 777 -6.56 -18.94 30.16
N LEU A 778 -7.08 -19.19 28.95
CA LEU A 778 -7.81 -18.18 28.19
C LEU A 778 -9.16 -17.84 28.83
N LYS A 779 -9.89 -18.85 29.33
CA LYS A 779 -11.12 -18.64 30.10
C LYS A 779 -10.87 -17.81 31.35
N PHE A 780 -9.79 -18.14 32.06
CA PHE A 780 -9.38 -17.39 33.25
C PHE A 780 -9.01 -15.94 32.91
N LEU A 781 -8.21 -15.72 31.86
CA LEU A 781 -7.84 -14.40 31.38
C LEU A 781 -9.07 -13.56 30.99
N ALA A 782 -10.01 -14.13 30.24
CA ALA A 782 -11.25 -13.45 29.86
C ALA A 782 -12.09 -13.03 31.08
N SER A 783 -12.22 -13.90 32.09
CA SER A 783 -12.92 -13.56 33.34
C SER A 783 -12.21 -12.44 34.12
N THR A 784 -10.88 -12.49 34.16
CA THR A 784 -10.04 -11.47 34.81
C THR A 784 -10.23 -10.12 34.13
N LEU A 785 -10.13 -10.07 32.80
CA LEU A 785 -10.36 -8.85 32.02
C LEU A 785 -11.77 -8.30 32.26
N ARG A 786 -12.82 -9.12 32.20
CA ARG A 786 -14.20 -8.68 32.51
C ARG A 786 -14.30 -8.02 33.88
N SER A 787 -13.62 -8.55 34.90
CA SER A 787 -13.63 -8.00 36.26
C SER A 787 -12.96 -6.62 36.38
N ILE A 788 -12.00 -6.30 35.50
CA ILE A 788 -11.24 -5.04 35.52
C ILE A 788 -11.69 -4.03 34.46
N LYS A 789 -12.71 -4.37 33.65
CA LYS A 789 -13.19 -3.59 32.50
C LYS A 789 -13.35 -2.10 32.80
N THR A 790 -14.12 -1.75 33.83
CA THR A 790 -14.44 -0.35 34.15
C THR A 790 -13.19 0.48 34.50
N LYS A 791 -12.23 -0.12 35.20
CA LYS A 791 -10.99 0.56 35.60
C LYS A 791 -10.06 0.80 34.43
N VAL A 792 -9.85 -0.26 33.64
CA VAL A 792 -8.87 -0.26 32.55
C VAL A 792 -9.36 0.52 31.33
N ILE A 793 -10.68 0.64 31.13
CA ILE A 793 -11.25 1.55 30.13
C ILE A 793 -11.01 3.02 30.52
N ALA A 794 -11.15 3.36 31.81
CA ALA A 794 -10.90 4.72 32.28
C ALA A 794 -9.41 5.08 32.27
N PHE A 795 -8.55 4.13 32.63
CA PHE A 795 -7.09 4.30 32.69
C PHE A 795 -6.37 3.10 32.08
N PRO A 796 -6.15 3.06 30.76
CA PRO A 796 -5.50 1.92 30.09
C PRO A 796 -4.11 1.59 30.63
N GLY A 797 -3.37 2.59 31.11
CA GLY A 797 -2.03 2.42 31.69
C GLY A 797 -2.00 1.49 32.89
N SER A 798 -3.09 1.35 33.65
CA SER A 798 -3.13 0.48 34.83
C SER A 798 -3.24 -1.02 34.50
N LEU A 799 -3.33 -1.40 33.22
CA LEU A 799 -3.53 -2.79 32.79
C LEU A 799 -2.44 -3.72 33.34
N SER A 800 -1.17 -3.35 33.25
CA SER A 800 -0.04 -4.18 33.69
C SER A 800 -0.15 -4.53 35.17
N ALA A 801 -0.38 -3.52 36.02
CA ALA A 801 -0.51 -3.68 37.46
C ALA A 801 -1.74 -4.53 37.83
N GLU A 802 -2.90 -4.27 37.22
CA GLU A 802 -4.14 -5.01 37.53
C GLU A 802 -4.06 -6.49 37.08
N LEU A 803 -3.35 -6.78 35.97
CA LEU A 803 -3.06 -8.15 35.53
C LEU A 803 -2.07 -8.83 36.46
N GLN A 804 -0.94 -8.18 36.78
CA GLN A 804 0.08 -8.76 37.67
C GLN A 804 -0.51 -9.11 39.03
N GLN A 805 -1.31 -8.23 39.63
CA GLN A 805 -1.95 -8.48 40.93
C GLN A 805 -2.87 -9.71 40.92
N ARG A 806 -3.58 -10.00 39.82
CA ARG A 806 -4.55 -11.11 39.77
C ARG A 806 -3.98 -12.40 39.23
N LEU A 807 -3.00 -12.33 38.33
CA LEU A 807 -2.43 -13.49 37.67
C LEU A 807 -1.29 -14.11 38.51
N LEU A 808 -0.51 -13.32 39.27
CA LEU A 808 0.62 -13.84 40.05
C LEU A 808 0.29 -15.05 40.97
N PRO A 809 -0.82 -15.07 41.74
CA PRO A 809 -1.17 -16.20 42.60
C PRO A 809 -1.46 -17.51 41.86
N VAL A 810 -1.95 -17.42 40.62
CA VAL A 810 -2.45 -18.58 39.86
C VAL A 810 -1.43 -19.14 38.86
N VAL A 811 -0.27 -18.51 38.71
CA VAL A 811 0.74 -18.93 37.71
C VAL A 811 1.33 -20.31 38.01
N SER A 812 1.33 -20.73 39.27
CA SER A 812 1.75 -22.09 39.65
C SER A 812 0.80 -23.15 39.10
N SER A 813 -0.50 -22.87 39.01
CA SER A 813 -1.53 -23.78 38.48
C SER A 813 -1.83 -23.57 36.99
N LEU A 814 -1.54 -22.37 36.47
CA LEU A 814 -1.76 -21.95 35.09
C LEU A 814 -0.45 -21.39 34.47
N PRO A 815 0.52 -22.27 34.14
CA PRO A 815 1.89 -21.86 33.83
C PRO A 815 2.02 -21.03 32.54
N LYS A 816 1.10 -21.17 31.58
CA LYS A 816 1.17 -20.42 30.31
C LYS A 816 1.00 -18.90 30.51
N LEU A 817 0.29 -18.49 31.57
CA LEU A 817 0.13 -17.07 31.93
C LEU A 817 1.43 -16.40 32.38
N ARG A 818 2.49 -17.19 32.67
CA ARG A 818 3.82 -16.66 33.01
C ARG A 818 4.38 -15.79 31.88
N HIS A 819 4.11 -16.13 30.62
CA HIS A 819 4.56 -15.33 29.48
C HIS A 819 4.01 -13.90 29.53
N LEU A 820 2.68 -13.77 29.70
CA LEU A 820 2.01 -12.48 29.80
C LEU A 820 2.54 -11.65 30.97
N LEU A 821 2.83 -12.28 32.11
CA LEU A 821 3.40 -11.59 33.26
C LEU A 821 4.80 -11.04 33.02
N LEU A 822 5.66 -11.80 32.33
CA LEU A 822 7.00 -11.34 31.96
C LEU A 822 6.93 -10.14 31.01
N GLU A 823 5.98 -10.14 30.07
CA GLU A 823 5.76 -8.97 29.21
C GLU A 823 5.21 -7.77 29.99
N CYS A 824 4.27 -7.99 30.91
CA CYS A 824 3.77 -6.92 31.78
C CYS A 824 4.88 -6.28 32.61
N ASP A 825 5.86 -7.07 33.07
CA ASP A 825 7.01 -6.57 33.84
C ASP A 825 8.00 -5.80 32.96
N LYS A 826 8.23 -6.27 31.73
CA LYS A 826 9.16 -5.64 30.79
C LYS A 826 8.61 -4.35 30.17
N ASP A 827 7.37 -4.38 29.70
CA ASP A 827 6.77 -3.31 28.90
C ASP A 827 5.74 -2.46 29.67
N GLY A 828 5.12 -3.00 30.72
CA GLY A 828 4.18 -2.27 31.57
C GLY A 828 4.75 -1.00 32.21
N PRO A 829 6.01 -0.98 32.70
CA PRO A 829 6.63 0.22 33.27
C PRO A 829 6.73 1.41 32.31
N LYS A 830 6.58 1.20 31.00
CA LYS A 830 6.52 2.29 30.01
C LYS A 830 5.25 3.13 30.13
N TYR A 831 4.19 2.56 30.69
CA TYR A 831 2.86 3.18 30.75
C TYR A 831 2.37 3.41 32.19
N CYS A 832 2.84 2.61 33.14
CA CYS A 832 2.53 2.77 34.55
C CYS A 832 3.76 2.43 35.41
N SER A 833 4.21 3.39 36.23
CA SER A 833 5.38 3.22 37.10
C SER A 833 5.17 2.26 38.27
N ILE A 834 3.95 1.73 38.45
CA ILE A 834 3.60 0.84 39.56
C ILE A 834 3.78 -0.62 39.10
N VAL A 835 4.64 -1.35 39.82
CA VAL A 835 4.89 -2.78 39.57
C VAL A 835 4.53 -3.57 40.84
N PRO A 836 3.43 -4.33 40.84
CA PRO A 836 3.07 -5.21 41.96
C PRO A 836 4.10 -6.34 42.15
N LEU A 837 4.79 -6.34 43.29
CA LEU A 837 5.77 -7.38 43.65
C LEU A 837 5.13 -8.60 44.33
N HIS A 838 4.00 -8.40 45.02
CA HIS A 838 3.24 -9.44 45.69
C HIS A 838 1.75 -9.23 45.43
N SER A 839 1.01 -10.32 45.23
CA SER A 839 -0.45 -10.28 45.19
C SER A 839 -0.99 -10.43 46.60
N SER A 840 -1.88 -9.53 47.01
CA SER A 840 -2.60 -9.60 48.28
C SER A 840 -3.73 -10.64 48.31
N MET A 841 -3.87 -11.46 47.27
CA MET A 841 -4.96 -12.45 47.17
C MET A 841 -4.71 -13.73 47.98
N ASP A 842 -3.49 -13.95 48.48
CA ASP A 842 -3.23 -14.90 49.56
C ASP A 842 -3.32 -14.18 50.90
N VAL A 843 -4.54 -13.96 51.40
CA VAL A 843 -4.93 -14.06 52.82
C VAL A 843 -6.47 -13.93 52.85
N THR A 844 -7.12 -14.78 53.63
CA THR A 844 -8.54 -14.81 54.02
C THR A 844 -9.10 -13.54 54.67
N TYR A 845 -8.56 -12.37 54.37
CA TYR A 845 -9.04 -11.07 54.82
C TYR A 845 -9.30 -10.20 53.60
N SER A 846 -10.54 -9.75 53.44
CA SER A 846 -10.88 -8.62 52.58
C SER A 846 -10.37 -7.33 53.22
N PRO A 847 -9.32 -6.66 52.73
CA PRO A 847 -9.03 -5.30 53.17
C PRO A 847 -9.82 -4.35 52.26
N GLU A 848 -10.42 -3.33 52.86
CA GLU A 848 -11.12 -2.28 52.13
C GLU A 848 -10.24 -1.70 51.01
N ARG A 849 -10.89 -1.50 49.85
CA ARG A 849 -10.26 -1.05 48.61
C ARG A 849 -9.73 0.38 48.76
N LEU A 850 -8.42 0.58 48.61
CA LEU A 850 -7.87 1.91 48.36
C LEU A 850 -8.03 2.27 46.87
N PRO A 851 -8.60 3.44 46.52
CA PRO A 851 -8.67 3.92 45.15
C PRO A 851 -7.31 4.49 44.71
N LEU A 852 -6.82 4.10 43.53
CA LEU A 852 -5.58 4.64 42.91
C LEU A 852 -5.75 6.10 42.38
N SER A 853 -6.63 6.90 42.98
CA SER A 853 -6.87 8.30 42.61
C SER A 853 -6.23 9.32 43.56
N SER A 854 -5.47 8.89 44.58
CA SER A 854 -4.83 9.79 45.55
C SER A 854 -3.37 10.06 45.22
N SER A 855 -2.98 11.33 45.37
CA SER A 855 -1.63 11.89 45.11
C SER A 855 -0.49 11.12 45.79
N HIS A 856 0.73 11.29 45.26
CA HIS A 856 1.96 10.56 45.66
C HIS A 856 2.26 10.54 47.18
N LEU A 857 1.71 11.50 47.94
CA LEU A 857 1.92 11.62 49.38
C LEU A 857 1.21 10.53 50.21
N HIS A 858 0.13 9.91 49.72
CA HIS A 858 -0.59 8.89 50.49
C HIS A 858 0.00 7.47 50.37
N VAL A 859 0.86 7.21 49.38
CA VAL A 859 1.45 5.88 49.15
C VAL A 859 2.59 5.58 50.13
N THR A 860 3.24 6.60 50.67
CA THR A 860 4.41 6.46 51.56
C THR A 860 4.07 6.16 53.02
N GLU A 861 2.83 6.38 53.48
CA GLU A 861 2.46 6.23 54.90
C GLU A 861 1.90 4.85 55.29
N ILE A 862 1.58 3.96 54.34
CA ILE A 862 0.82 2.72 54.64
C ILE A 862 1.60 1.40 54.39
N LEU A 863 2.83 1.44 53.89
CA LEU A 863 3.64 0.21 53.74
C LEU A 863 4.40 -0.13 55.03
N PRO A 864 4.16 -1.30 55.67
CA PRO A 864 4.99 -1.74 56.78
C PRO A 864 6.36 -2.14 56.25
N TRP A 865 7.40 -1.44 56.68
CA TRP A 865 8.79 -1.83 56.44
C TRP A 865 9.09 -3.14 57.19
N ARG A 866 9.00 -4.29 56.52
CA ARG A 866 9.70 -5.51 56.92
C ARG A 866 10.66 -5.93 55.81
N LEU A 867 11.90 -5.49 55.91
CA LEU A 867 13.04 -6.07 55.21
C LEU A 867 13.33 -7.45 55.83
N GLY A 868 12.73 -8.51 55.28
CA GLY A 868 13.20 -9.87 55.49
C GLY A 868 14.49 -10.10 54.70
N SER A 869 15.53 -10.65 55.34
CA SER A 869 16.83 -10.87 54.73
C SER A 869 16.78 -11.99 53.67
N TRP A 870 17.60 -11.86 52.63
CA TRP A 870 17.78 -12.82 51.52
C TRP A 870 18.26 -14.23 51.94
N GLN A 871 18.40 -14.52 53.23
CA GLN A 871 18.85 -15.81 53.77
C GLN A 871 17.73 -16.84 53.92
N GLU A 872 16.47 -16.43 54.13
CA GLU A 872 15.33 -17.35 54.25
C GLU A 872 14.90 -17.96 52.90
N TRP A 873 15.34 -17.40 51.78
CA TRP A 873 14.97 -17.85 50.43
C TRP A 873 15.83 -19.02 49.89
N ARG A 874 16.88 -19.43 50.60
CA ARG A 874 17.77 -20.52 50.13
C ARG A 874 17.25 -21.92 50.48
N ASP A 875 16.34 -22.04 51.44
CA ASP A 875 15.91 -23.33 52.01
C ASP A 875 14.61 -23.90 51.42
N LEU A 876 14.04 -23.28 50.38
CA LEU A 876 12.75 -23.68 49.78
C LEU A 876 12.81 -24.22 48.34
N LEU A 877 13.99 -24.60 47.82
CA LEU A 877 14.09 -25.31 46.53
C LEU A 877 14.36 -26.81 46.73
N PRO A 878 13.58 -27.72 46.11
CA PRO A 878 13.77 -29.16 46.28
C PRO A 878 15.07 -29.61 45.59
N ARG A 879 15.91 -30.35 46.32
CA ARG A 879 17.09 -31.03 45.78
C ARG A 879 16.66 -32.27 44.99
N CYS A 880 16.82 -32.25 43.67
CA CYS A 880 16.94 -33.46 42.86
C CYS A 880 18.23 -33.38 42.05
N GLY A 881 19.15 -34.31 42.27
CA GLY A 881 20.40 -34.46 41.52
C GLY A 881 21.23 -35.65 42.02
N ASP A 882 21.23 -36.71 41.23
CA ASP A 882 21.94 -38.00 41.35
C ASP A 882 23.48 -37.85 41.53
N PRO A 883 24.13 -38.54 42.50
CA PRO A 883 25.54 -38.35 42.81
C PRO A 883 26.44 -39.26 41.96
N SER A 884 26.52 -39.02 40.64
CA SER A 884 27.49 -39.74 39.81
C SER A 884 27.87 -39.01 38.51
N ARG A 885 28.37 -37.76 38.58
CA ARG A 885 29.17 -37.12 37.51
C ARG A 885 29.94 -35.89 38.01
N PRO A 886 31.21 -35.66 37.60
CA PRO A 886 32.03 -34.53 38.04
C PRO A 886 31.67 -33.21 37.29
N PRO A 887 31.95 -32.03 37.88
CA PRO A 887 31.38 -30.76 37.40
C PRO A 887 32.21 -30.11 36.29
N PHE A 888 31.53 -29.71 35.20
CA PHE A 888 32.03 -28.72 34.25
C PHE A 888 31.44 -27.33 34.58
N GLN A 889 32.30 -26.32 34.54
CA GLN A 889 32.06 -24.94 34.92
C GLN A 889 30.97 -24.26 34.07
N THR A 890 29.97 -23.66 34.72
CA THR A 890 29.01 -22.73 34.12
C THR A 890 29.30 -21.30 34.59
N GLU A 891 29.84 -20.46 33.69
CA GLU A 891 29.73 -19.01 33.78
C GLU A 891 28.34 -18.58 33.27
N PRO A 892 27.39 -18.26 34.16
CA PRO A 892 26.75 -16.95 34.07
C PRO A 892 26.27 -16.47 35.45
N TYR A 893 27.18 -15.98 36.29
CA TYR A 893 26.80 -15.30 37.54
C TYR A 893 27.46 -13.92 37.73
N GLN A 894 28.34 -13.50 36.82
CA GLN A 894 29.00 -12.19 36.87
C GLN A 894 28.37 -11.11 35.98
N ARG A 895 27.37 -11.43 35.14
CA ARG A 895 26.69 -10.43 34.29
C ARG A 895 25.50 -9.74 34.98
N TRP A 896 24.93 -10.35 36.03
CA TRP A 896 23.76 -9.84 36.73
C TRP A 896 24.08 -8.73 37.75
N THR A 897 25.27 -8.73 38.34
CA THR A 897 25.71 -7.72 39.34
C THR A 897 26.34 -6.46 38.72
N ARG A 898 26.60 -6.42 37.42
CA ARG A 898 27.18 -5.24 36.74
C ARG A 898 26.14 -4.25 36.19
N CYS A 899 24.88 -4.67 35.98
CA CYS A 899 23.81 -3.77 35.49
C CYS A 899 23.19 -2.89 36.60
N LYS A 900 23.26 -3.28 37.87
CA LYS A 900 22.70 -2.48 38.99
C LYS A 900 23.57 -1.31 39.47
N ARG A 901 24.79 -1.13 38.95
CA ARG A 901 25.71 -0.03 39.34
C ARG A 901 25.85 1.12 38.33
N ARG A 902 25.04 1.18 37.27
CA ARG A 902 25.12 2.25 36.24
C ARG A 902 23.95 3.24 36.19
N LEU A 903 22.98 3.16 37.09
CA LEU A 903 21.81 4.05 37.13
C LEU A 903 21.63 4.83 38.45
N TYR A 904 22.70 4.99 39.24
CA TYR A 904 22.70 5.71 40.52
C TYR A 904 23.51 7.02 40.55
N PRO A 905 23.56 7.81 39.46
CA PRO A 905 23.74 9.25 39.63
C PRO A 905 22.89 10.05 38.64
N PHE A 906 21.57 10.08 38.81
CA PHE A 906 20.70 11.12 38.23
C PHE A 906 19.56 11.58 39.17
N PHE A 907 19.46 11.00 40.37
CA PHE A 907 18.36 11.27 41.33
C PHE A 907 18.79 11.98 42.62
N SER A 908 20.00 12.55 42.70
CA SER A 908 20.53 13.16 43.94
C SER A 908 20.70 14.69 43.90
N PHE A 909 20.03 15.43 43.01
CA PHE A 909 20.21 16.89 42.95
C PHE A 909 18.94 17.74 43.14
N PHE A 910 17.80 17.13 43.47
CA PHE A 910 16.52 17.86 43.59
C PHE A 910 15.84 17.86 44.97
N TYR A 911 16.54 17.42 46.02
CA TYR A 911 16.02 17.54 47.39
C TYR A 911 17.09 18.11 48.33
N HIS A 912 17.23 19.44 48.35
CA HIS A 912 17.57 20.23 49.54
C HIS A 912 17.43 21.72 49.18
N GLY A 913 16.35 22.35 49.62
CA GLY A 913 16.14 23.79 49.43
C GLY A 913 14.67 24.22 49.55
N ILE A 914 14.03 23.93 50.69
CA ILE A 914 12.78 24.62 51.05
C ILE A 914 13.17 25.95 51.70
N GLY A 915 12.93 27.06 51.00
CA GLY A 915 12.92 28.41 51.53
C GLY A 915 11.70 29.14 50.98
N ARG A 916 10.66 29.29 51.81
CA ARG A 916 9.40 29.98 51.51
C ARG A 916 9.64 31.43 51.09
N ILE A 917 9.11 31.84 49.92
CA ILE A 917 8.60 33.21 49.68
C ILE A 917 7.38 33.10 48.75
N ASN A 918 6.20 33.49 49.26
CA ASN A 918 5.01 33.82 48.48
C ASN A 918 5.29 35.11 47.69
N ILE A 919 4.90 35.19 46.40
CA ILE A 919 4.38 36.39 45.73
C ILE A 919 3.63 35.96 44.44
N THR A 920 2.62 36.75 44.15
CA THR A 920 1.44 36.67 43.28
C THR A 920 1.63 36.51 41.75
N LEU A 921 0.60 35.93 41.12
CA LEU A 921 0.27 36.03 39.69
C LEU A 921 -0.05 37.49 39.29
N THR A 922 0.61 38.00 38.25
CA THR A 922 0.09 39.06 37.35
C THR A 922 0.85 39.07 36.03
N ASP A 923 0.14 38.80 34.94
CA ASP A 923 0.09 39.49 33.66
C ASP A 923 1.34 40.05 32.92
N TYR A 924 1.29 39.80 31.60
CA TYR A 924 1.74 40.61 30.45
C TYR A 924 3.16 40.50 29.85
N ARG A 925 3.09 40.29 28.52
CA ARG A 925 3.81 40.95 27.40
C ARG A 925 5.17 40.42 26.93
N PHE A 926 5.11 39.98 25.67
CA PHE A 926 6.12 40.17 24.64
C PHE A 926 6.95 41.44 24.82
N TYR A 927 8.27 41.29 24.82
CA TYR A 927 9.19 42.25 24.19
C TYR A 927 10.38 41.51 23.59
N SER A 928 10.68 41.90 22.36
CA SER A 928 11.92 41.67 21.63
C SER A 928 13.13 42.25 22.39
N HIS A 929 14.27 41.56 22.34
CA HIS A 929 15.56 42.26 22.27
C HIS A 929 16.62 41.38 21.60
N GLU A 930 17.19 41.91 20.52
CA GLU A 930 18.49 41.54 20.01
C GLU A 930 19.56 41.82 21.08
N GLN A 931 20.52 40.89 21.24
CA GLN A 931 21.95 41.17 21.22
C GLN A 931 22.74 39.86 21.20
N GLY A 932 23.54 39.69 20.16
CA GLY A 932 24.45 38.55 20.02
C GLY A 932 25.61 38.61 21.01
N LYS A 933 26.09 37.41 21.38
CA LYS A 933 27.49 37.13 21.68
C LYS A 933 27.75 35.65 21.49
N CYS A 934 28.55 35.33 20.47
CA CYS A 934 29.15 34.02 20.27
C CYS A 934 30.00 33.64 21.49
N PHE A 935 29.74 32.47 22.06
CA PHE A 935 30.74 31.71 22.80
C PHE A 935 31.07 30.46 22.00
N ALA A 936 32.22 30.49 21.32
CA ALA A 936 32.90 29.30 20.88
C ALA A 936 33.51 28.64 22.13
N VAL A 937 33.13 27.41 22.41
CA VAL A 937 33.83 26.53 23.35
C VAL A 937 34.35 25.35 22.55
N GLU A 938 35.63 25.43 22.17
CA GLU A 938 36.44 24.25 21.89
C GLU A 938 36.55 23.42 23.17
N ARG A 939 36.12 22.15 23.12
CA ARG A 939 36.53 21.15 24.11
C ARG A 939 36.94 19.86 23.41
N ASN A 940 38.26 19.70 23.31
CA ASN A 940 39.04 18.47 23.45
C ASN A 940 38.24 17.17 23.55
N VAL A 941 38.17 16.44 22.44
CA VAL A 941 37.87 15.00 22.45
C VAL A 941 39.18 14.25 22.65
N ARG A 942 39.43 13.78 23.88
CA ARG A 942 40.34 12.66 24.14
C ARG A 942 39.61 11.38 23.75
N GLU A 943 40.05 10.73 22.69
CA GLU A 943 39.69 9.36 22.39
C GLU A 943 40.23 8.43 23.48
N SER A 944 39.36 7.59 24.04
CA SER A 944 39.74 6.33 24.66
C SER A 944 38.73 5.25 24.25
N PRO A 945 39.18 4.00 24.07
CA PRO A 945 38.53 3.05 23.18
C PRO A 945 37.59 2.13 23.95
N TRP A 946 36.30 2.17 23.64
CA TRP A 946 35.35 1.12 24.05
C TRP A 946 34.40 0.81 22.91
N THR A 947 34.49 -0.44 22.47
CA THR A 947 33.67 -1.14 21.49
C THR A 947 32.18 -0.99 21.77
N CYS A 948 31.47 -0.26 20.91
CA CYS A 948 30.02 -0.26 20.85
C CYS A 948 29.61 -1.15 19.66
N SER A 949 28.94 -2.25 20.00
CA SER A 949 28.51 -3.32 19.11
C SER A 949 27.41 -2.89 18.12
N ASN A 950 27.74 -2.95 16.82
CA ASN A 950 26.94 -3.48 15.71
C ASN A 950 25.40 -3.36 15.77
N THR A 951 24.86 -2.16 15.65
CA THR A 951 23.48 -1.97 15.12
C THR A 951 23.43 -0.86 14.07
N ARG A 952 24.10 0.30 14.28
CA ARG A 952 24.10 1.40 13.30
C ARG A 952 24.82 1.12 11.98
N ASN A 953 25.90 0.33 11.98
CA ASN A 953 26.63 -0.03 10.74
C ASN A 953 25.97 -1.19 9.97
N TYR A 954 25.06 -1.93 10.61
CA TYR A 954 24.29 -3.00 9.93
C TYR A 954 23.15 -2.42 9.10
N TYR A 955 22.44 -1.41 9.61
CA TYR A 955 21.40 -0.69 8.83
C TYR A 955 21.97 0.08 7.64
N LEU A 956 23.16 0.69 7.78
CA LEU A 956 23.82 1.35 6.64
C LEU A 956 24.20 0.33 5.55
N ARG A 957 24.75 -0.84 5.91
CA ARG A 957 25.14 -1.86 4.92
C ARG A 957 23.96 -2.57 4.26
N ILE A 958 22.83 -2.72 4.95
CA ILE A 958 21.61 -3.32 4.38
C ILE A 958 20.96 -2.34 3.39
N LEU A 959 20.88 -1.03 3.71
CA LEU A 959 20.31 -0.03 2.81
C LEU A 959 21.21 0.30 1.60
N ILE A 960 22.54 0.26 1.76
CA ILE A 960 23.49 0.47 0.65
C ILE A 960 23.35 -0.64 -0.40
N CYS A 961 22.99 -1.87 0.01
CA CYS A 961 22.63 -2.97 -0.91
C CYS A 961 21.30 -2.72 -1.64
N ASP A 962 20.32 -2.08 -0.99
CA ASP A 962 19.01 -1.76 -1.59
C ASP A 962 19.09 -0.61 -2.59
N ILE A 963 19.97 0.35 -2.32
CA ILE A 963 20.19 1.51 -3.19
C ILE A 963 21.11 1.14 -4.36
N THR A 964 22.06 0.21 -4.17
CA THR A 964 22.76 -0.39 -5.33
C THR A 964 21.76 -1.15 -6.20
N TRP A 965 20.80 -1.90 -5.63
CA TRP A 965 19.78 -2.61 -6.41
C TRP A 965 18.75 -1.71 -7.10
N LEU A 966 18.27 -0.64 -6.48
CA LEU A 966 17.35 0.30 -7.14
C LEU A 966 17.99 0.97 -8.38
N ILE A 967 19.32 1.14 -8.36
CA ILE A 967 20.09 1.66 -9.51
C ILE A 967 20.28 0.58 -10.60
N TYR A 968 20.31 -0.70 -10.23
CA TYR A 968 20.33 -1.83 -11.17
C TYR A 968 18.94 -2.18 -11.73
N ASP A 969 17.85 -2.04 -10.97
CA ASP A 969 16.48 -2.36 -11.44
C ASP A 969 15.94 -1.32 -12.45
N VAL A 970 16.32 -0.05 -12.29
CA VAL A 970 15.99 1.01 -13.27
C VAL A 970 16.75 0.80 -14.59
N THR A 971 17.87 0.06 -14.58
CA THR A 971 18.59 -0.32 -15.80
C THR A 971 18.12 -1.64 -16.42
N PHE A 972 17.47 -2.53 -15.66
CA PHE A 972 17.04 -3.85 -16.16
C PHE A 972 15.66 -3.91 -16.83
N SER A 973 14.92 -2.80 -16.90
CA SER A 973 13.70 -2.77 -17.71
C SER A 973 13.96 -2.76 -19.22
N PHE A 974 15.20 -2.58 -19.69
CA PHE A 974 15.58 -2.84 -21.08
C PHE A 974 17.04 -3.29 -21.20
N ASN A 975 17.21 -4.48 -21.78
CA ASN A 975 18.43 -5.29 -22.00
C ASN A 975 18.79 -6.20 -20.83
N GLY A 976 18.57 -7.51 -21.02
CA GLY A 976 19.25 -8.51 -20.22
C GLY A 976 20.72 -8.53 -20.62
N GLU A 977 21.60 -8.36 -19.64
CA GLU A 977 23.01 -8.74 -19.69
C GLU A 977 23.42 -9.10 -18.26
N GLY A 978 23.62 -10.39 -17.99
CA GLY A 978 24.22 -10.85 -16.75
C GLY A 978 25.63 -11.35 -17.01
N TYR A 979 26.66 -10.86 -16.30
CA TYR A 979 27.88 -11.66 -16.11
C TYR A 979 28.64 -11.39 -14.80
N ARG A 980 29.31 -12.47 -14.38
CA ARG A 980 29.94 -12.80 -13.08
C ARG A 980 31.21 -11.99 -12.76
N PRO A 981 31.58 -11.84 -11.47
CA PRO A 981 32.98 -11.64 -11.07
C PRO A 981 33.65 -12.95 -10.63
N SER A 982 34.90 -13.12 -11.08
CA SER A 982 35.83 -14.22 -10.79
C SER A 982 36.53 -14.08 -9.43
N LYS A 983 36.85 -15.22 -8.79
CA LYS A 983 37.58 -15.37 -7.52
C LYS A 983 39.11 -15.32 -7.72
N SER A 984 39.84 -14.64 -6.81
CA SER A 984 41.17 -14.98 -6.22
C SER A 984 41.69 -13.73 -5.44
N CYS A 985 41.87 -13.67 -4.10
CA CYS A 985 42.73 -14.39 -3.12
C CYS A 985 43.93 -13.53 -2.61
N TYR A 986 43.94 -13.21 -1.28
CA TYR A 986 45.08 -12.99 -0.33
C TYR A 986 46.09 -11.81 -0.58
N VAL A 987 46.72 -11.06 0.36
CA VAL A 987 46.81 -10.90 1.84
C VAL A 987 47.72 -9.68 2.21
N VAL A 988 47.51 -9.01 3.38
CA VAL A 988 48.49 -8.28 4.27
C VAL A 988 49.15 -6.95 3.76
N SER A 989 49.49 -5.91 4.54
CA SER A 989 49.16 -5.30 5.84
C SER A 989 50.01 -4.00 6.03
N ARG A 990 49.52 -3.05 6.85
CA ARG A 990 50.25 -2.01 7.65
C ARG A 990 50.95 -0.81 6.96
N GLY A 991 50.73 0.37 7.57
CA GLY A 991 51.77 1.39 7.74
C GLY A 991 51.36 2.87 7.66
N HIS A 992 50.97 3.47 8.78
CA HIS A 992 51.11 4.93 9.03
C HIS A 992 52.60 5.29 9.24
N PRO A 993 53.08 6.55 9.05
CA PRO A 993 52.70 7.72 9.88
C PRO A 993 52.72 9.14 9.21
N ARG A 994 52.20 10.12 9.97
CA ARG A 994 52.26 11.60 9.79
C ARG A 994 53.67 12.17 10.16
N PRO A 995 53.91 13.49 10.43
CA PRO A 995 53.21 14.78 10.16
C PRO A 995 54.15 15.96 9.71
N ALA A 996 53.60 17.14 9.35
CA ALA A 996 54.08 18.48 9.80
C ALA A 996 53.22 19.66 9.27
N LYS A 997 52.82 20.59 10.16
CA LYS A 997 52.46 22.01 9.89
C LYS A 997 53.76 22.88 10.09
N PRO A 998 53.80 24.24 10.15
CA PRO A 998 52.77 25.31 10.02
C PRO A 998 53.23 26.62 9.29
N TRP A 999 52.31 27.59 9.09
CA TRP A 999 52.43 29.05 9.40
C TRP A 999 51.60 29.97 8.48
N ALA A 1000 50.94 30.94 9.12
CA ALA A 1000 50.44 32.20 8.57
C ALA A 1000 50.69 33.28 9.65
N PRO A 1001 50.88 34.57 9.29
CA PRO A 1001 49.94 35.59 9.81
C PRO A 1001 49.73 36.88 8.96
N ARG A 1002 48.44 37.28 8.85
CA ARG A 1002 47.75 38.58 9.13
C ARG A 1002 48.05 39.96 8.44
N PRO A 1003 47.07 40.92 8.47
CA PRO A 1003 46.82 42.01 7.48
C PRO A 1003 46.66 43.46 8.06
N GLN A 1004 46.28 44.46 7.24
CA GLN A 1004 45.73 45.80 7.61
C GLN A 1004 44.73 46.31 6.53
N SER A 1005 43.44 46.61 6.85
CA SER A 1005 42.74 47.93 7.11
C SER A 1005 42.51 48.82 5.84
N SER A 1006 41.40 49.55 5.59
CA SER A 1006 40.43 50.28 6.44
C SER A 1006 39.15 50.79 5.70
N ARG A 1007 38.04 50.91 6.48
CA ARG A 1007 36.85 51.81 6.55
C ARG A 1007 36.41 52.80 5.42
N SER A 1008 35.08 52.92 5.22
CA SER A 1008 34.21 54.06 5.69
C SER A 1008 32.76 54.09 5.11
N ARG A 1009 31.81 54.67 5.88
CA ARG A 1009 30.41 55.14 5.58
C ARG A 1009 30.15 56.38 6.45
N PRO A 1010 29.18 57.28 6.14
CA PRO A 1010 27.99 57.44 7.02
C PRO A 1010 26.66 57.97 6.36
N ALA A 1011 25.58 58.05 7.18
CA ALA A 1011 24.15 58.43 6.94
C ALA A 1011 23.85 59.95 7.25
N PRO A 1012 22.66 60.47 7.74
CA PRO A 1012 21.21 60.07 7.87
C PRO A 1012 20.10 61.22 7.73
N GLY A 1013 18.80 60.92 7.99
CA GLY A 1013 17.75 61.80 8.63
C GLY A 1013 16.52 62.29 7.79
N ARG A 1014 15.24 61.87 8.05
CA ARG A 1014 14.10 62.45 8.87
C ARG A 1014 13.40 63.72 8.28
N GLU A 1015 12.08 64.04 8.30
CA GLU A 1015 10.80 63.57 8.90
C GLU A 1015 9.61 64.45 8.32
N VAL A 1016 8.32 64.15 8.64
CA VAL A 1016 7.10 65.04 8.77
C VAL A 1016 5.88 64.94 7.77
N GLU A 1017 4.71 64.54 8.34
CA GLU A 1017 3.23 64.90 8.19
C GLU A 1017 2.50 64.95 6.81
N LEU A 1018 1.37 64.28 6.53
CA LEU A 1018 -0.05 64.22 7.02
C LEU A 1018 -1.06 65.08 6.20
N LEU A 1019 -2.21 64.44 5.85
CA LEU A 1019 -3.60 64.94 5.58
C LEU A 1019 -4.24 64.83 4.16
N GLU A 1020 -5.42 64.17 4.18
CA GLU A 1020 -6.70 64.43 3.47
C GLU A 1020 -6.92 64.18 1.94
N GLY A 1021 -7.99 63.40 1.63
CA GLY A 1021 -8.77 63.47 0.37
C GLY A 1021 -9.93 64.50 0.50
N PRO A 1022 -10.96 64.62 -0.40
CA PRO A 1022 -11.44 63.71 -1.46
C PRO A 1022 -11.88 64.42 -2.79
N ASN A 1023 -12.62 63.70 -3.66
CA ASN A 1023 -13.30 64.09 -4.93
C ASN A 1023 -12.38 64.34 -6.15
N GLY A 1024 -12.64 63.90 -7.39
CA GLY A 1024 -13.77 63.25 -8.04
C GLY A 1024 -13.74 63.68 -9.53
N GLN A 1025 -13.85 62.74 -10.48
CA GLN A 1025 -14.44 62.87 -11.84
C GLN A 1025 -13.90 61.80 -12.81
N SER A 1026 -14.80 60.93 -13.24
CA SER A 1026 -14.78 60.25 -14.55
C SER A 1026 -15.76 61.01 -15.47
N PRO A 1027 -15.75 60.81 -16.81
CA PRO A 1027 -16.49 59.67 -17.38
C PRO A 1027 -15.98 59.14 -18.74
N GLN A 1028 -16.25 57.86 -19.04
CA GLN A 1028 -17.14 57.46 -20.15
C GLN A 1028 -17.26 55.92 -20.24
N GLN A 1029 -18.53 55.48 -20.23
CA GLN A 1029 -19.02 54.12 -20.47
C GLN A 1029 -19.28 53.88 -21.97
N MET A 1030 -19.32 52.61 -22.40
CA MET A 1030 -20.45 51.92 -23.09
C MET A 1030 -19.94 50.65 -23.81
N VAL A 1031 -20.61 49.50 -23.94
CA VAL A 1031 -21.87 48.94 -23.41
C VAL A 1031 -21.84 47.41 -23.65
N THR A 1032 -22.28 46.68 -22.62
CA THR A 1032 -22.87 45.31 -22.47
C THR A 1032 -23.12 44.41 -23.69
N LYS A 1033 -22.82 43.09 -23.67
CA LYS A 1033 -23.45 41.95 -22.90
C LYS A 1033 -24.97 41.81 -23.16
N LYS A 1034 -25.53 40.61 -23.32
CA LYS A 1034 -25.21 39.32 -22.71
C LYS A 1034 -25.15 38.18 -23.71
#